data_AF-A0AAN8J9G7-F1
#
_entry.id   AF-A0AAN8J9G7-F1
#
_cell.length_a   1.000
_cell.length_b   1.000
_cell.length_c   1.000
_cell.angle_alpha   90.00
_cell.angle_beta   90.00
_cell.angle_gamma   90.00
#
_symmetry.space_group_name_H-M   'P 1'
#
loop_
_entity.id
_entity.type
_entity.pdbx_description
1 polymer ?
#
loop_
_entity_poly.entity_id
_entity_poly.type
_entity_poly.pdbx_seq_one_letter_code
_entity_poly.pdbx_strand_id
1 'polypeptide(L)'
;MAQYRCVICVTIIVLVLYSCALTGHGMLFTLNAADARGNHSFSQRSNSTTGRVVKLGLGSSISFNICLRENTTIFVNKVRYSNDGIPDKCILYMDDIKVATFTTRNWTGWGEMWNVFEDFVIRTGFELPRGWHVVKLEIVSGDGVEIDGLVLDVSDKRLTEDMLNCKLLCQANGPVVVNKNSNQLPQYGLISQSSYPTKCAEEDNVKIPIVLHGIQEYSLTASLPTYTTFENRRGENTTGCSFLPHVYWTFTNITLPSKMKLYKAGSATLSIFRNSISYLLSKSTSITFKLFGRSKGHIDAEIGSIFKISIVPINRVVEVRLVLTGRSPRSIMLKSQYFLPGERVMRFDIPDFTWSEDKLNSVTVTFNSYAASSITIREMQLERRVMKPEITETIFESGELVIDAVYMDFWWRAPESMKINILPKAEIYPNVAYFRVSRPIPWTTDSYAQIFVLYQDGNARLLQLPPPGLDWIPFGSSVIIGSTDPKSHRPSAPISEVDIDPYSFKFNIRYVDGSSADFKLSSTIEETEIVVSNLKFAQDMSIHPFATLRSMYVEEGNSDCDSLMIDGEKSYHIMDDWHPKNGRSFMFYRRCESKHLTLSPDILLTVRRSQAGSVANWWQLYLAWRRSGEPSFANFKRYP
;
A
#
# COMPACT_ATOMS: atom_id res chain seq x y z
N MET A 1 50.26 58.80 5.47
CA MET A 1 49.22 59.82 5.30
C MET A 1 48.54 59.60 3.95
N ALA A 2 47.21 59.54 3.97
CA ALA A 2 46.27 59.68 2.85
C ALA A 2 46.39 58.71 1.65
N GLN A 3 45.65 57.59 1.75
CA GLN A 3 45.06 56.89 0.61
C GLN A 3 43.77 57.62 0.19
N TYR A 4 43.65 58.03 -1.08
CA TYR A 4 42.38 58.38 -1.71
C TYR A 4 42.15 57.53 -2.96
N ARG A 5 41.16 56.65 -2.83
CA ARG A 5 40.11 56.21 -3.77
C ARG A 5 40.37 56.35 -5.29
N CYS A 6 40.30 55.21 -5.99
CA CYS A 6 39.43 55.06 -7.16
C CYS A 6 39.19 53.56 -7.43
N VAL A 7 38.06 53.01 -6.99
CA VAL A 7 37.59 51.67 -7.40
C VAL A 7 36.35 51.89 -8.26
N ILE A 8 36.48 51.53 -9.54
CA ILE A 8 35.41 51.53 -10.53
C ILE A 8 34.48 50.36 -10.22
N CYS A 9 33.24 50.66 -9.86
CA CYS A 9 32.13 49.70 -9.85
C CYS A 9 31.82 49.29 -11.30
N VAL A 10 32.19 48.07 -11.69
CA VAL A 10 31.61 47.41 -12.87
C VAL A 10 30.49 46.50 -12.37
N THR A 11 29.26 47.00 -12.48
CA THR A 11 28.04 46.21 -12.27
C THR A 11 27.86 45.29 -13.48
N ILE A 12 28.37 44.06 -13.40
CA ILE A 12 28.05 43.02 -14.38
C ILE A 12 26.64 42.50 -14.04
N ILE A 13 25.65 43.01 -14.78
CA ILE A 13 24.32 42.41 -14.86
C ILE A 13 24.50 41.09 -15.63
N VAL A 14 24.72 39.99 -14.91
CA VAL A 14 24.57 38.64 -15.47
C VAL A 14 23.07 38.34 -15.49
N LEU A 15 22.43 38.70 -16.60
CA LEU A 15 21.15 38.15 -17.02
C LEU A 15 21.38 36.65 -17.31
N VAL A 16 21.32 35.82 -16.27
CA VAL A 16 21.23 34.37 -16.43
C VAL A 16 19.81 34.09 -16.93
N LEU A 17 19.66 34.03 -18.26
CA LEU A 17 18.54 33.35 -18.90
C LEU A 17 18.66 31.86 -18.55
N TYR A 18 18.07 31.48 -17.41
CA TYR A 18 17.76 30.11 -17.07
C TYR A 18 16.64 29.61 -18.01
N SER A 19 16.96 29.38 -19.28
CA SER A 19 16.19 28.45 -20.10
C SER A 19 16.62 27.03 -19.71
N CYS A 20 16.33 26.65 -18.46
CA CYS A 20 16.28 25.24 -18.11
C CYS A 20 15.01 24.73 -18.77
N ALA A 21 15.15 24.11 -19.94
CA ALA A 21 14.16 23.16 -20.43
C ALA A 21 14.15 21.99 -19.42
N LEU A 22 13.42 22.17 -18.31
CA LEU A 22 13.00 21.10 -17.42
C LEU A 22 12.01 20.27 -18.23
N THR A 23 12.52 19.30 -18.99
CA THR A 23 11.73 18.19 -19.56
C THR A 23 11.34 17.20 -18.47
N GLY A 24 10.82 17.71 -17.35
CA GLY A 24 10.06 16.92 -16.40
C GLY A 24 8.61 17.20 -16.70
N HIS A 25 7.96 16.38 -17.53
CA HIS A 25 6.52 16.46 -17.73
C HIS A 25 5.83 16.41 -16.35
N GLY A 26 4.95 17.37 -16.09
CA GLY A 26 4.08 17.36 -14.93
C GLY A 26 2.92 16.39 -15.14
N MET A 27 1.93 16.46 -14.25
CA MET A 27 0.70 15.68 -14.35
C MET A 27 -0.27 16.37 -15.31
N LEU A 28 -0.79 15.61 -16.28
CA LEU A 28 -1.77 16.11 -17.24
C LEU A 28 -3.19 15.89 -16.72
N PHE A 29 -3.98 16.96 -16.70
CA PHE A 29 -5.38 16.92 -16.30
C PHE A 29 -6.26 17.52 -17.39
N THR A 30 -7.32 16.81 -17.75
CA THR A 30 -8.32 17.27 -18.72
C THR A 30 -9.50 17.88 -17.97
N LEU A 31 -9.76 19.16 -18.21
CA LEU A 31 -10.94 19.86 -17.74
C LEU A 31 -11.95 19.92 -18.89
N ASN A 32 -12.94 19.01 -18.89
CA ASN A 32 -13.95 19.00 -19.95
C ASN A 32 -14.89 20.19 -19.77
N ALA A 33 -15.13 20.95 -20.84
CA ALA A 33 -16.02 22.11 -20.78
C ALA A 33 -17.46 21.71 -20.40
N ALA A 34 -17.87 20.48 -20.72
CA ALA A 34 -19.15 19.95 -20.30
C ALA A 34 -19.37 19.95 -18.78
N ASP A 35 -18.28 19.88 -18.00
CA ASP A 35 -18.27 19.85 -16.53
C ASP A 35 -18.06 21.26 -15.92
N ALA A 36 -17.94 22.30 -16.75
CA ALA A 36 -17.69 23.68 -16.29
C ALA A 36 -18.90 24.24 -15.52
N ARG A 37 -18.62 25.09 -14.51
CA ARG A 37 -19.67 25.72 -13.71
C ARG A 37 -20.41 26.79 -14.50
N GLY A 38 -21.73 26.84 -14.36
CA GLY A 38 -22.59 27.88 -14.95
C GLY A 38 -23.75 27.31 -15.75
N ASN A 39 -24.69 28.16 -16.14
CA ASN A 39 -25.77 27.77 -17.04
C ASN A 39 -25.30 27.96 -18.49
N HIS A 40 -24.73 26.90 -19.05
CA HIS A 40 -24.14 26.92 -20.38
C HIS A 40 -25.06 26.33 -21.44
N SER A 41 -24.94 26.80 -22.67
CA SER A 41 -25.56 26.15 -23.82
C SER A 41 -24.64 25.07 -24.38
N PHE A 42 -25.19 23.96 -24.85
CA PHE A 42 -24.40 22.79 -25.26
C PHE A 42 -24.76 22.34 -26.67
N SER A 43 -23.75 21.84 -27.39
CA SER A 43 -23.89 21.19 -28.69
C SER A 43 -23.40 19.74 -28.61
N GLN A 44 -24.01 18.86 -29.42
CA GLN A 44 -23.56 17.48 -29.59
C GLN A 44 -22.58 17.42 -30.76
N ARG A 45 -21.37 16.90 -30.52
CA ARG A 45 -20.28 16.83 -31.51
C ARG A 45 -19.57 15.49 -31.41
N SER A 46 -19.65 14.67 -32.44
CA SER A 46 -19.08 13.32 -32.44
C SER A 46 -17.55 13.31 -32.34
N ASN A 47 -16.87 14.38 -32.73
CA ASN A 47 -15.41 14.50 -32.67
C ASN A 47 -14.89 15.20 -31.41
N SER A 48 -15.78 15.56 -30.48
CA SER A 48 -15.42 16.11 -29.17
C SER A 48 -15.01 15.00 -28.20
N THR A 49 -14.31 15.36 -27.13
CA THR A 49 -13.75 14.41 -26.17
C THR A 49 -14.83 13.65 -25.42
N THR A 50 -15.95 14.30 -25.10
CA THR A 50 -17.06 13.71 -24.34
C THR A 50 -18.34 13.50 -25.15
N GLY A 51 -18.33 13.82 -26.45
CA GLY A 51 -19.52 13.88 -27.30
C GLY A 51 -20.31 15.20 -27.17
N ARG A 52 -19.98 16.05 -26.19
CA ARG A 52 -20.68 17.28 -25.85
C ARG A 52 -19.71 18.44 -25.63
N VAL A 53 -20.05 19.62 -26.14
CA VAL A 53 -19.25 20.84 -26.03
C VAL A 53 -20.07 22.01 -25.51
N VAL A 54 -19.40 23.01 -24.93
CA VAL A 54 -20.05 24.26 -24.48
C VAL A 54 -19.95 25.30 -25.57
N LYS A 55 -21.10 25.86 -25.96
CA LYS A 55 -21.17 27.01 -26.87
C LYS A 55 -21.09 28.30 -26.06
N LEU A 56 -20.12 29.12 -26.42
CA LEU A 56 -19.87 30.42 -25.82
C LEU A 56 -20.05 31.51 -26.91
N GLY A 57 -20.77 32.57 -26.58
CA GLY A 57 -20.89 33.79 -27.40
C GLY A 57 -20.14 34.98 -26.79
N LEU A 58 -20.24 36.15 -27.42
CA LEU A 58 -19.62 37.38 -26.93
C LEU A 58 -19.99 37.70 -25.47
N GLY A 59 -18.97 37.94 -24.63
CA GLY A 59 -19.14 38.30 -23.22
C GLY A 59 -19.45 37.10 -22.31
N SER A 60 -19.55 35.89 -22.87
CA SER A 60 -19.72 34.67 -22.09
C SER A 60 -18.38 34.03 -21.71
N SER A 61 -18.39 33.22 -20.65
CA SER A 61 -17.21 32.53 -20.16
C SER A 61 -17.53 31.18 -19.54
N ILE A 62 -16.59 30.25 -19.60
CA ILE A 62 -16.57 29.04 -18.75
C ILE A 62 -15.55 29.20 -17.63
N SER A 63 -15.78 28.52 -16.51
CA SER A 63 -14.85 28.52 -15.38
C SER A 63 -14.76 27.16 -14.71
N PHE A 64 -13.53 26.83 -14.30
CA PHE A 64 -13.19 25.61 -13.58
C PHE A 64 -12.58 25.98 -12.25
N ASN A 65 -13.05 25.32 -11.20
CA ASN A 65 -12.42 25.41 -9.90
C ASN A 65 -11.37 24.32 -9.81
N ILE A 66 -10.15 24.70 -9.43
CA ILE A 66 -9.09 23.75 -9.14
C ILE A 66 -8.53 23.98 -7.75
N CYS A 67 -8.01 22.92 -7.12
CA CYS A 67 -7.31 22.98 -5.86
C CYS A 67 -5.89 22.43 -5.97
N LEU A 68 -4.94 23.12 -5.33
CA LEU A 68 -3.51 22.79 -5.33
C LEU A 68 -3.06 22.50 -3.90
N ARG A 69 -2.27 21.44 -3.69
CA ARG A 69 -1.79 21.03 -2.35
C ARG A 69 -0.58 21.82 -1.88
N GLU A 70 0.19 22.37 -2.81
CA GLU A 70 1.41 23.14 -2.57
C GLU A 70 1.57 24.18 -3.68
N ASN A 71 2.55 25.08 -3.51
CA ASN A 71 2.89 26.04 -4.55
C ASN A 71 3.32 25.28 -5.80
N THR A 72 2.63 25.52 -6.91
CA THR A 72 2.71 24.66 -8.10
C THR A 72 2.74 25.52 -9.35
N THR A 73 3.56 25.14 -10.32
CA THR A 73 3.54 25.73 -11.65
C THR A 73 2.51 25.00 -12.52
N ILE A 74 1.57 25.75 -13.09
CA ILE A 74 0.58 25.23 -14.04
C ILE A 74 0.88 25.76 -15.44
N PHE A 75 0.91 24.86 -16.40
CA PHE A 75 0.92 25.18 -17.83
C PHE A 75 -0.43 24.79 -18.42
N VAL A 76 -0.98 25.64 -19.28
CA VAL A 76 -2.16 25.28 -20.05
C VAL A 76 -1.69 24.65 -21.34
N ASN A 77 -1.44 23.34 -21.29
CA ASN A 77 -0.88 22.58 -22.40
C ASN A 77 -1.70 22.76 -23.68
N LYS A 78 -3.04 22.74 -23.56
CA LYS A 78 -3.91 23.12 -24.68
C LYS A 78 -5.31 23.58 -24.26
N VAL A 79 -5.92 24.41 -25.09
CA VAL A 79 -7.36 24.69 -25.14
C VAL A 79 -7.92 24.12 -26.43
N ARG A 80 -8.87 23.19 -26.34
CA ARG A 80 -9.47 22.51 -27.49
C ARG A 80 -10.82 23.15 -27.83
N TYR A 81 -10.96 23.63 -29.05
CA TYR A 81 -12.14 24.36 -29.51
C TYR A 81 -12.51 24.00 -30.95
N SER A 82 -13.74 24.33 -31.36
CA SER A 82 -14.17 24.36 -32.76
C SER A 82 -14.84 25.71 -33.08
N ASN A 83 -14.66 26.17 -34.31
CA ASN A 83 -15.29 27.39 -34.82
C ASN A 83 -15.70 27.18 -36.30
N ASP A 84 -16.86 27.70 -36.68
CA ASP A 84 -17.33 27.79 -38.06
C ASP A 84 -17.86 29.19 -38.34
N GLY A 85 -16.95 30.12 -38.62
CA GLY A 85 -17.31 31.52 -38.75
C GLY A 85 -16.12 32.48 -38.65
N ILE A 86 -16.44 33.71 -38.25
CA ILE A 86 -15.46 34.77 -38.03
C ILE A 86 -14.57 34.39 -36.83
N PRO A 87 -13.27 34.72 -36.86
CA PRO A 87 -12.37 34.50 -35.73
C PRO A 87 -12.86 35.14 -34.44
N ASP A 88 -12.97 34.35 -33.38
CA ASP A 88 -13.27 34.78 -32.02
C ASP A 88 -11.98 35.02 -31.26
N LYS A 89 -11.94 36.10 -30.48
CA LYS A 89 -10.85 36.38 -29.56
C LYS A 89 -11.20 35.88 -28.18
N CYS A 90 -10.37 34.97 -27.68
CA CYS A 90 -10.51 34.36 -26.38
C CYS A 90 -9.40 34.84 -25.43
N ILE A 91 -9.76 35.05 -24.17
CA ILE A 91 -8.82 35.37 -23.09
C ILE A 91 -8.93 34.30 -22.02
N LEU A 92 -7.78 33.75 -21.63
CA LEU A 92 -7.67 32.82 -20.50
C LEU A 92 -7.16 33.57 -19.27
N TYR A 93 -7.80 33.32 -18.14
CA TYR A 93 -7.47 33.87 -16.83
C TYR A 93 -7.19 32.75 -15.83
N MET A 94 -6.27 33.00 -14.91
CA MET A 94 -6.08 32.25 -13.65
C MET A 94 -6.21 33.25 -12.50
N ASP A 95 -7.19 33.07 -11.63
CA ASP A 95 -7.52 34.00 -10.53
C ASP A 95 -7.60 35.47 -10.98
N ASP A 96 -8.37 35.70 -12.06
CA ASP A 96 -8.54 37.01 -12.70
C ASP A 96 -7.27 37.62 -13.33
N ILE A 97 -6.13 36.94 -13.26
CA ILE A 97 -4.90 37.32 -13.95
C ILE A 97 -4.94 36.78 -15.36
N LYS A 98 -4.84 37.67 -16.35
CA LYS A 98 -4.78 37.29 -17.76
C LYS A 98 -3.51 36.48 -18.06
N VAL A 99 -3.71 35.22 -18.40
CA VAL A 99 -2.67 34.23 -18.74
C VAL A 99 -2.31 34.29 -20.22
N ALA A 100 -3.32 34.29 -21.09
CA ALA A 100 -3.11 34.20 -22.53
C ALA A 100 -4.25 34.86 -23.30
N THR A 101 -3.96 35.20 -24.55
CA THR A 101 -4.96 35.66 -25.51
C THR A 101 -4.72 34.93 -26.81
N PHE A 102 -5.78 34.41 -27.41
CA PHE A 102 -5.71 33.74 -28.69
C PHE A 102 -6.92 34.06 -29.55
N THR A 103 -6.80 33.74 -30.83
CA THR A 103 -7.87 33.94 -31.79
C THR A 103 -8.15 32.60 -32.46
N THR A 104 -9.43 32.23 -32.55
CA THR A 104 -9.86 31.03 -33.27
C THR A 104 -9.60 31.20 -34.77
N ARG A 105 -9.64 30.11 -35.52
CA ARG A 105 -9.34 30.13 -36.95
C ARG A 105 -10.38 30.93 -37.75
N ASN A 106 -9.90 31.56 -38.82
CA ASN A 106 -10.74 32.22 -39.83
C ASN A 106 -11.16 31.24 -40.92
N TRP A 107 -12.24 30.48 -40.70
CA TRP A 107 -12.77 29.56 -41.71
C TRP A 107 -14.25 29.29 -41.46
N THR A 108 -15.06 29.38 -42.51
CA THR A 108 -16.43 28.88 -42.53
C THR A 108 -16.59 27.69 -43.48
N GLY A 109 -17.43 26.72 -43.09
CA GLY A 109 -17.82 25.55 -43.86
C GLY A 109 -19.32 25.28 -43.78
N TRP A 110 -20.15 26.32 -43.63
CA TRP A 110 -21.62 26.22 -43.60
C TRP A 110 -22.17 25.25 -42.52
N GLY A 111 -21.46 25.10 -41.41
CA GLY A 111 -21.80 24.23 -40.29
C GLY A 111 -20.93 22.98 -40.17
N GLU A 112 -20.17 22.62 -41.22
CA GLU A 112 -19.30 21.44 -41.22
C GLU A 112 -18.08 21.59 -40.28
N MET A 113 -17.62 22.83 -40.05
CA MET A 113 -16.41 23.07 -39.26
C MET A 113 -16.65 22.97 -37.75
N TRP A 114 -17.90 22.98 -37.29
CA TRP A 114 -18.20 22.80 -35.87
C TRP A 114 -17.78 21.45 -35.30
N ASN A 115 -17.61 20.43 -36.14
CA ASN A 115 -17.12 19.10 -35.73
C ASN A 115 -15.62 18.90 -36.02
N VAL A 116 -14.90 19.98 -36.38
CA VAL A 116 -13.44 19.99 -36.58
C VAL A 116 -12.81 20.73 -35.40
N PHE A 117 -12.06 20.01 -34.57
CA PHE A 117 -11.46 20.56 -33.36
C PHE A 117 -9.99 20.92 -33.57
N GLU A 118 -9.61 22.08 -33.04
CA GLU A 118 -8.25 22.60 -33.02
C GLU A 118 -7.77 22.78 -31.58
N ASP A 119 -6.45 22.72 -31.40
CA ASP A 119 -5.81 22.87 -30.11
C ASP A 119 -4.98 24.17 -30.12
N PHE A 120 -5.27 25.11 -29.22
CA PHE A 120 -4.41 26.26 -28.95
C PHE A 120 -3.47 25.95 -27.78
N VAL A 121 -2.15 26.03 -28.01
CA VAL A 121 -1.12 25.70 -27.03
C VAL A 121 -0.60 26.96 -26.33
N ILE A 122 -0.59 26.96 -25.00
CA ILE A 122 0.02 28.04 -24.20
C ILE A 122 1.30 27.50 -23.57
N ARG A 123 2.44 28.13 -23.86
CA ARG A 123 3.77 27.68 -23.40
C ARG A 123 4.26 28.37 -22.13
N THR A 124 3.46 29.25 -21.55
CA THR A 124 3.82 30.00 -20.34
C THR A 124 3.31 29.25 -19.11
N GLY A 125 4.19 29.03 -18.14
CA GLY A 125 3.84 28.48 -16.84
C GLY A 125 3.45 29.59 -15.85
N PHE A 126 2.53 29.28 -14.95
CA PHE A 126 2.03 30.19 -13.93
C PHE A 126 2.20 29.55 -12.57
N GLU A 127 2.93 30.22 -11.67
CA GLU A 127 3.02 29.79 -10.29
C GLU A 127 1.77 30.22 -9.53
N LEU A 128 1.06 29.23 -8.99
CA LEU A 128 -0.07 29.44 -8.10
C LEU A 128 0.30 28.93 -6.71
N PRO A 129 -0.07 29.66 -5.65
CA PRO A 129 0.15 29.18 -4.30
C PRO A 129 -0.73 27.94 -4.04
N ARG A 130 -0.49 27.26 -2.91
CA ARG A 130 -1.46 26.29 -2.40
C ARG A 130 -2.83 26.94 -2.23
N GLY A 131 -3.89 26.23 -2.61
CA GLY A 131 -5.26 26.65 -2.31
C GLY A 131 -6.23 26.40 -3.44
N TRP A 132 -7.33 27.12 -3.40
CA TRP A 132 -8.39 27.11 -4.40
C TRP A 132 -8.14 28.19 -5.44
N HIS A 133 -8.31 27.85 -6.71
CA HIS A 133 -8.09 28.72 -7.86
C HIS A 133 -9.19 28.59 -8.90
N VAL A 134 -9.30 29.59 -9.76
CA VAL A 134 -10.24 29.60 -10.89
C VAL A 134 -9.48 29.71 -12.20
N VAL A 135 -9.73 28.76 -13.09
CA VAL A 135 -9.33 28.85 -14.51
C VAL A 135 -10.55 29.31 -15.30
N LYS A 136 -10.50 30.51 -15.87
CA LYS A 136 -11.63 31.11 -16.62
C LYS A 136 -11.24 31.38 -18.06
N LEU A 137 -12.08 30.94 -19.00
CA LEU A 137 -11.95 31.25 -20.43
C LEU A 137 -13.12 32.13 -20.87
N GLU A 138 -12.83 33.28 -21.46
CA GLU A 138 -13.80 34.31 -21.84
C GLU A 138 -13.66 34.70 -23.31
N ILE A 139 -14.78 34.95 -23.99
CA ILE A 139 -14.79 35.49 -25.35
C ILE A 139 -15.01 37.00 -25.31
N VAL A 140 -14.07 37.74 -25.88
CA VAL A 140 -14.09 39.20 -25.88
C VAL A 140 -14.43 39.83 -27.23
N SER A 141 -14.38 39.06 -28.32
CA SER A 141 -14.88 39.47 -29.64
C SER A 141 -15.20 38.25 -30.50
N GLY A 142 -16.17 38.36 -31.41
CA GLY A 142 -16.56 37.29 -32.34
C GLY A 142 -18.04 36.90 -32.21
N ASP A 143 -18.45 35.88 -32.97
CA ASP A 143 -19.85 35.43 -33.10
C ASP A 143 -20.15 34.18 -32.26
N GLY A 144 -19.11 33.49 -31.79
CA GLY A 144 -19.18 32.40 -30.83
C GLY A 144 -18.31 31.20 -31.20
N VAL A 145 -17.81 30.51 -30.18
CA VAL A 145 -16.95 29.32 -30.30
C VAL A 145 -17.54 28.16 -29.51
N GLU A 146 -17.22 26.93 -29.90
CA GLU A 146 -17.53 25.74 -29.11
C GLU A 146 -16.25 25.25 -28.41
N ILE A 147 -16.28 25.11 -27.08
CA ILE A 147 -15.16 24.64 -26.28
C ILE A 147 -15.40 23.18 -25.88
N ASP A 148 -14.41 22.33 -26.17
CA ASP A 148 -14.39 20.91 -25.75
C ASP A 148 -13.80 20.78 -24.35
N GLY A 149 -12.66 21.45 -24.11
CA GLY A 149 -12.01 21.43 -22.80
C GLY A 149 -10.62 22.04 -22.82
N LEU A 150 -9.97 21.98 -21.66
CA LEU A 150 -8.59 22.40 -21.46
C LEU A 150 -7.77 21.23 -20.94
N VAL A 151 -6.49 21.21 -21.27
CA VAL A 151 -5.52 20.30 -20.66
C VAL A 151 -4.51 21.12 -19.88
N LEU A 152 -4.46 20.89 -18.57
CA LEU A 152 -3.47 21.46 -17.67
C LEU A 152 -2.29 20.49 -17.55
N ASP A 153 -1.07 21.00 -17.59
CA ASP A 153 0.16 20.31 -17.19
C ASP A 153 0.63 20.95 -15.89
N VAL A 154 0.61 20.17 -14.81
CA VAL A 154 0.77 20.66 -13.44
C VAL A 154 2.06 20.08 -12.87
N SER A 155 2.98 20.93 -12.41
CA SER A 155 4.32 20.50 -11.97
C SER A 155 4.32 19.56 -10.76
N ASP A 156 3.24 19.56 -9.99
CA ASP A 156 3.02 18.66 -8.86
C ASP A 156 2.72 17.23 -9.33
N LYS A 157 3.73 16.36 -9.20
CA LYS A 157 3.66 14.95 -9.60
C LYS A 157 2.78 14.06 -8.71
N ARG A 158 2.35 14.55 -7.55
CA ARG A 158 1.50 13.81 -6.61
C ARG A 158 0.06 14.30 -6.60
N LEU A 159 -0.24 15.39 -7.32
CA LEU A 159 -1.61 15.86 -7.43
C LEU A 159 -2.46 14.76 -8.08
N THR A 160 -3.56 14.41 -7.43
CA THR A 160 -4.56 13.48 -7.99
C THR A 160 -5.74 14.27 -8.54
N GLU A 161 -6.56 13.63 -9.37
CA GLU A 161 -7.74 14.26 -9.95
C GLU A 161 -8.74 14.74 -8.88
N ASP A 162 -8.91 13.99 -7.79
CA ASP A 162 -9.80 14.41 -6.70
C ASP A 162 -9.25 15.60 -5.92
N MET A 163 -7.93 15.72 -5.81
CA MET A 163 -7.30 16.92 -5.23
C MET A 163 -7.49 18.12 -6.15
N LEU A 164 -7.23 17.97 -7.44
CA LEU A 164 -7.43 19.03 -8.42
C LEU A 164 -8.90 19.49 -8.41
N ASN A 165 -9.86 18.57 -8.34
CA ASN A 165 -11.29 18.87 -8.32
C ASN A 165 -11.82 19.33 -6.95
N CYS A 166 -10.95 19.60 -5.97
CA CYS A 166 -11.32 20.01 -4.61
C CYS A 166 -12.22 19.01 -3.86
N LYS A 167 -12.21 17.73 -4.25
CA LYS A 167 -12.97 16.65 -3.61
C LYS A 167 -12.20 16.01 -2.45
N LEU A 168 -10.87 16.09 -2.50
CA LEU A 168 -10.00 15.63 -1.42
C LEU A 168 -9.33 16.81 -0.74
N LEU A 169 -9.57 16.94 0.57
CA LEU A 169 -8.92 17.94 1.40
C LEU A 169 -7.69 17.34 2.06
N CYS A 170 -6.58 18.06 1.95
CA CYS A 170 -5.34 17.74 2.65
C CYS A 170 -4.96 18.92 3.55
N GLN A 171 -4.36 18.64 4.70
CA GLN A 171 -3.87 19.65 5.62
C GLN A 171 -2.53 20.22 5.15
N ALA A 172 -2.25 21.47 5.52
CA ALA A 172 -0.99 22.14 5.19
C ALA A 172 0.08 21.84 6.24
N ASN A 173 -0.35 21.91 7.49
CA ASN A 173 0.49 21.70 8.64
C ASN A 173 0.31 20.27 9.13
N GLY A 174 1.38 19.72 9.71
CA GLY A 174 1.31 18.44 10.40
C GLY A 174 0.79 18.58 11.83
N PRO A 175 0.69 17.46 12.56
CA PRO A 175 0.39 17.43 13.99
C PRO A 175 1.42 18.22 14.79
N VAL A 176 0.99 18.74 15.95
CA VAL A 176 1.89 19.37 16.92
C VAL A 176 2.52 18.28 17.77
N VAL A 177 3.84 18.11 17.67
CA VAL A 177 4.60 17.18 18.53
C VAL A 177 5.33 18.00 19.58
N VAL A 178 4.95 17.83 20.85
CA VAL A 178 5.63 18.50 21.98
C VAL A 178 6.77 17.63 22.47
N ASN A 179 8.01 18.01 22.13
CA ASN A 179 9.18 17.36 22.73
C ASN A 179 9.26 17.74 24.21
N LYS A 180 8.99 16.78 25.10
CA LYS A 180 9.30 16.95 26.52
C LYS A 180 10.82 17.03 26.65
N ASN A 181 11.35 18.20 27.02
CA ASN A 181 12.77 18.39 27.29
C ASN A 181 13.24 17.39 28.35
N SER A 182 13.93 16.33 27.95
CA SER A 182 14.67 15.49 28.88
C SER A 182 16.08 16.07 29.04
N ASN A 183 16.45 16.37 30.28
CA ASN A 183 17.79 16.85 30.65
C ASN A 183 18.88 15.74 30.55
N GLN A 184 18.52 14.54 30.10
CA GLN A 184 19.46 13.47 29.79
C GLN A 184 19.67 13.44 28.29
N LEU A 185 20.91 13.55 27.81
CA LEU A 185 21.25 13.46 26.38
C LEU A 185 20.91 12.04 25.86
N PRO A 186 19.77 11.80 25.19
CA PRO A 186 19.53 10.51 24.56
C PRO A 186 20.35 10.50 23.27
N GLN A 187 20.95 9.35 22.97
CA GLN A 187 21.29 9.06 21.59
C GLN A 187 20.02 9.17 20.72
N TYR A 188 20.15 9.79 19.55
CA TYR A 188 19.08 9.90 18.57
C TYR A 188 18.84 8.55 17.92
N GLY A 189 17.58 8.13 17.80
CA GLY A 189 17.21 7.01 16.93
C GLY A 189 17.49 7.38 15.48
N LEU A 190 17.91 6.41 14.69
CA LEU A 190 18.13 6.54 13.26
C LEU A 190 17.01 5.81 12.52
N ILE A 191 16.37 6.50 11.59
CA ILE A 191 15.36 5.93 10.70
C ILE A 191 15.85 5.93 9.26
N SER A 192 15.38 4.97 8.47
CA SER A 192 15.69 4.90 7.05
C SER A 192 14.47 4.61 6.20
N GLN A 193 14.42 5.20 5.01
CA GLN A 193 13.37 4.91 4.03
C GLN A 193 13.55 3.49 3.48
N SER A 194 12.55 2.62 3.64
CA SER A 194 12.52 1.28 3.04
C SER A 194 11.15 0.92 2.44
N SER A 195 10.31 1.94 2.22
CA SER A 195 9.01 1.81 1.55
C SER A 195 9.18 1.65 0.04
N TYR A 196 8.17 1.09 -0.63
CA TYR A 196 8.17 0.87 -2.08
C TYR A 196 6.78 1.13 -2.67
N PRO A 197 6.65 1.53 -3.95
CA PRO A 197 5.34 1.80 -4.54
C PRO A 197 4.53 0.51 -4.74
N THR A 198 3.22 0.57 -4.51
CA THR A 198 2.26 -0.49 -4.85
C THR A 198 0.98 0.10 -5.43
N LYS A 199 0.16 -0.76 -6.04
CA LYS A 199 -1.22 -0.44 -6.44
C LYS A 199 -2.26 -1.11 -5.55
N CYS A 200 -1.83 -1.89 -4.56
CA CYS A 200 -2.69 -2.66 -3.67
C CYS A 200 -2.82 -1.95 -2.32
N ALA A 201 -4.04 -1.60 -1.93
CA ALA A 201 -4.30 -0.98 -0.63
C ALA A 201 -4.26 -2.00 0.54
N GLU A 202 -4.25 -3.30 0.26
CA GLU A 202 -4.09 -4.36 1.27
C GLU A 202 -2.64 -4.81 1.48
N GLU A 203 -1.67 -4.05 0.95
CA GLU A 203 -0.24 -4.33 1.09
C GLU A 203 0.42 -3.26 1.96
N ASP A 204 1.01 -3.64 3.10
CA ASP A 204 1.77 -2.71 3.94
C ASP A 204 3.14 -2.40 3.32
N ASN A 205 3.14 -1.59 2.27
CA ASN A 205 4.31 -1.21 1.48
C ASN A 205 5.11 -0.05 2.11
N VAL A 206 4.55 0.66 3.10
CA VAL A 206 5.29 1.61 3.94
C VAL A 206 6.07 0.81 4.98
N LYS A 207 7.39 0.92 4.95
CA LYS A 207 8.30 0.22 5.87
C LYS A 207 9.40 1.15 6.35
N ILE A 208 9.31 1.59 7.60
CA ILE A 208 10.29 2.49 8.21
C ILE A 208 10.93 1.83 9.43
N PRO A 209 12.11 1.19 9.28
CA PRO A 209 12.88 0.67 10.39
C PRO A 209 13.51 1.79 11.23
N ILE A 210 13.56 1.57 12.54
CA ILE A 210 14.11 2.49 13.54
C ILE A 210 15.19 1.76 14.35
N VAL A 211 16.44 2.21 14.23
CA VAL A 211 17.62 1.62 14.90
C VAL A 211 18.15 2.59 15.96
N LEU A 212 18.58 2.05 17.11
CA LEU A 212 19.24 2.82 18.15
C LEU A 212 20.06 1.89 19.05
N HIS A 213 21.37 2.07 19.03
CA HIS A 213 22.24 1.34 19.94
C HIS A 213 21.99 1.79 21.40
N GLY A 214 21.90 0.84 22.33
CA GLY A 214 21.71 1.17 23.75
C GLY A 214 20.35 1.77 24.10
N ILE A 215 19.31 1.61 23.28
CA ILE A 215 17.92 1.94 23.65
C ILE A 215 17.54 1.21 24.94
N GLN A 216 16.92 1.92 25.88
CA GLN A 216 16.45 1.37 27.16
C GLN A 216 14.94 1.48 27.33
N GLU A 217 14.35 2.57 26.83
CA GLU A 217 12.92 2.84 26.97
C GLU A 217 12.43 3.74 25.83
N TYR A 218 11.27 3.40 25.26
CA TYR A 218 10.57 4.24 24.29
C TYR A 218 9.05 4.07 24.46
N SER A 219 8.27 4.94 23.85
CA SER A 219 6.81 4.77 23.76
C SER A 219 6.30 4.85 22.33
N LEU A 220 5.17 4.18 22.09
CA LEU A 220 4.35 4.34 20.89
C LEU A 220 3.00 4.85 21.32
N THR A 221 2.53 5.92 20.69
CA THR A 221 1.22 6.52 20.95
C THR A 221 0.42 6.53 19.67
N ALA A 222 -0.80 6.01 19.72
CA ALA A 222 -1.79 6.11 18.66
C ALA A 222 -2.82 7.18 18.99
N SER A 223 -3.11 8.04 18.02
CA SER A 223 -4.14 9.08 18.10
C SER A 223 -4.97 9.12 16.80
N LEU A 224 -6.14 9.78 16.85
CA LEU A 224 -6.90 10.05 15.63
C LEU A 224 -6.08 10.89 14.63
N PRO A 225 -6.37 10.76 13.32
CA PRO A 225 -5.81 11.67 12.31
C PRO A 225 -6.12 13.12 12.64
N THR A 226 -5.22 14.03 12.28
CA THR A 226 -5.43 15.47 12.51
C THR A 226 -6.45 16.09 11.56
N TYR A 227 -6.77 15.45 10.43
CA TYR A 227 -7.79 15.93 9.51
C TYR A 227 -9.20 15.70 10.04
N THR A 228 -10.10 16.62 9.72
CA THR A 228 -11.52 16.48 9.98
C THR A 228 -12.19 15.77 8.80
N THR A 229 -13.04 14.81 9.10
CA THR A 229 -13.81 14.09 8.08
C THR A 229 -15.17 13.68 8.63
N PHE A 230 -16.15 13.56 7.74
CA PHE A 230 -17.46 12.97 8.02
C PHE A 230 -17.56 11.54 7.48
N GLU A 231 -16.53 11.10 6.76
CA GLU A 231 -16.42 9.77 6.20
C GLU A 231 -15.84 8.80 7.23
N ASN A 232 -16.14 7.52 7.05
CA ASN A 232 -15.71 6.48 7.97
C ASN A 232 -15.56 5.17 7.20
N ARG A 233 -14.61 5.16 6.26
CA ARG A 233 -14.30 3.97 5.45
C ARG A 233 -13.46 3.02 6.29
N ARG A 234 -13.90 1.76 6.33
CA ARG A 234 -13.29 0.71 7.16
C ARG A 234 -13.13 -0.64 6.46
N GLY A 235 -13.64 -0.74 5.23
CA GLY A 235 -13.68 -1.99 4.47
C GLY A 235 -12.38 -2.26 3.75
N GLU A 236 -12.16 -3.54 3.41
CA GLU A 236 -11.07 -3.94 2.54
C GLU A 236 -11.17 -3.27 1.16
N ASN A 237 -10.04 -2.94 0.57
CA ASN A 237 -9.87 -2.48 -0.80
C ASN A 237 -8.87 -3.37 -1.52
N THR A 238 -9.37 -4.47 -2.07
CA THR A 238 -8.57 -5.48 -2.77
C THR A 238 -8.21 -5.07 -4.22
N THR A 239 -8.51 -3.83 -4.62
CA THR A 239 -8.19 -3.30 -5.95
C THR A 239 -6.67 -3.30 -6.15
N GLY A 240 -6.22 -3.82 -7.29
CA GLY A 240 -4.79 -3.86 -7.63
C GLY A 240 -3.97 -4.91 -6.86
N CYS A 241 -4.59 -5.72 -6.00
CA CYS A 241 -3.91 -6.73 -5.19
C CYS A 241 -3.76 -8.07 -5.91
N SER A 242 -2.68 -8.22 -6.69
CA SER A 242 -2.43 -9.42 -7.52
C SER A 242 -2.22 -10.71 -6.73
N PHE A 243 -1.99 -10.64 -5.42
CA PHE A 243 -1.70 -11.78 -4.55
C PHE A 243 -2.90 -12.29 -3.75
N LEU A 244 -4.02 -11.57 -3.77
CA LEU A 244 -5.26 -11.98 -3.10
C LEU A 244 -6.09 -13.05 -3.85
N PRO A 245 -6.01 -13.22 -5.20
CA PRO A 245 -6.83 -14.23 -5.88
C PRO A 245 -6.66 -15.62 -5.25
N HIS A 246 -7.79 -16.23 -4.90
CA HIS A 246 -7.81 -17.59 -4.35
C HIS A 246 -7.51 -18.65 -5.41
N VAL A 247 -7.70 -18.34 -6.68
CA VAL A 247 -7.48 -19.27 -7.80
C VAL A 247 -6.08 -19.07 -8.36
N TYR A 248 -5.27 -20.12 -8.32
CA TYR A 248 -3.89 -20.08 -8.85
C TYR A 248 -3.88 -20.21 -10.37
N TRP A 249 -4.72 -21.08 -10.93
CA TRP A 249 -4.89 -21.25 -12.36
C TRP A 249 -6.14 -22.06 -12.69
N THR A 250 -6.67 -21.83 -13.90
CA THR A 250 -7.78 -22.57 -14.49
C THR A 250 -7.47 -22.88 -15.95
N PHE A 251 -7.67 -24.13 -16.37
CA PHE A 251 -7.64 -24.55 -17.75
C PHE A 251 -9.01 -25.06 -18.17
N THR A 252 -9.49 -24.66 -19.34
CA THR A 252 -10.83 -25.03 -19.83
C THR A 252 -10.76 -25.74 -21.19
N ASN A 253 -11.79 -26.54 -21.47
CA ASN A 253 -12.02 -27.19 -22.77
C ASN A 253 -10.82 -28.01 -23.29
N ILE A 254 -10.30 -28.92 -22.46
CA ILE A 254 -9.20 -29.82 -22.83
C ILE A 254 -9.75 -31.20 -23.16
N THR A 255 -9.40 -31.75 -24.32
CA THR A 255 -9.73 -33.14 -24.67
C THR A 255 -8.47 -34.01 -24.60
N LEU A 256 -8.57 -35.19 -24.00
CA LEU A 256 -7.51 -36.19 -23.88
C LEU A 256 -7.93 -37.50 -24.59
N PRO A 257 -7.06 -38.23 -25.30
CA PRO A 257 -5.74 -37.79 -25.72
C PRO A 257 -5.86 -36.72 -26.83
N SER A 258 -4.99 -35.71 -26.80
CA SER A 258 -4.86 -34.72 -27.88
C SER A 258 -3.47 -34.78 -28.48
N LYS A 259 -3.28 -34.16 -29.65
CA LYS A 259 -1.93 -33.88 -30.16
C LYS A 259 -1.17 -33.09 -29.10
N MET A 260 0.13 -33.36 -28.97
CA MET A 260 1.00 -32.67 -28.01
C MET A 260 0.79 -31.15 -28.15
N LYS A 261 0.17 -30.56 -27.14
CA LYS A 261 -0.24 -29.16 -27.11
C LYS A 261 0.02 -28.64 -25.71
N LEU A 262 0.71 -27.51 -25.65
CA LEU A 262 0.95 -26.77 -24.42
C LEU A 262 -0.18 -25.76 -24.25
N TYR A 263 -0.72 -25.68 -23.04
CA TYR A 263 -1.67 -24.65 -22.65
C TYR A 263 -1.02 -23.81 -21.55
N LYS A 264 -1.24 -22.50 -21.56
CA LYS A 264 -0.72 -21.57 -20.55
C LYS A 264 -1.86 -20.83 -19.88
N ALA A 265 -1.76 -20.66 -18.56
CA ALA A 265 -2.66 -19.87 -17.74
C ALA A 265 -1.84 -19.21 -16.63
N GLY A 266 -1.54 -17.91 -16.75
CA GLY A 266 -0.66 -17.20 -15.82
C GLY A 266 0.73 -17.84 -15.74
N SER A 267 1.18 -18.19 -14.53
CA SER A 267 2.45 -18.91 -14.30
C SER A 267 2.37 -20.41 -14.61
N ALA A 268 1.18 -20.94 -14.89
CA ALA A 268 0.95 -22.36 -15.08
C ALA A 268 1.07 -22.79 -16.55
N THR A 269 1.70 -23.94 -16.77
CA THR A 269 1.81 -24.60 -18.07
C THR A 269 1.32 -26.03 -17.98
N LEU A 270 0.30 -26.37 -18.77
CA LEU A 270 -0.22 -27.72 -18.91
C LEU A 270 0.39 -28.41 -20.14
N SER A 271 0.92 -29.60 -19.92
CA SER A 271 1.56 -30.46 -20.91
C SER A 271 0.86 -31.82 -20.99
N ILE A 272 0.42 -32.20 -22.19
CA ILE A 272 -0.19 -33.51 -22.45
C ILE A 272 0.89 -34.47 -22.96
N PHE A 273 1.09 -35.59 -22.26
CA PHE A 273 2.10 -36.59 -22.65
C PHE A 273 1.46 -37.68 -23.50
N ARG A 274 2.11 -38.03 -24.61
CA ARG A 274 1.83 -39.28 -25.32
C ARG A 274 2.58 -40.41 -24.60
N ASN A 275 1.88 -41.24 -23.86
CA ASN A 275 2.47 -42.44 -23.30
C ASN A 275 2.62 -43.49 -24.41
N SER A 276 3.85 -43.91 -24.72
CA SER A 276 4.19 -44.64 -25.95
C SER A 276 3.70 -46.10 -26.00
N ILE A 277 3.22 -46.66 -24.88
CA ILE A 277 2.96 -48.11 -24.74
C ILE A 277 1.50 -48.43 -24.32
N SER A 278 0.69 -47.48 -23.82
CA SER A 278 -0.63 -47.77 -23.20
C SER A 278 -1.78 -46.84 -23.64
N TYR A 279 -1.84 -46.46 -24.92
CA TYR A 279 -2.87 -45.55 -25.47
C TYR A 279 -4.32 -45.97 -25.18
N LEU A 280 -4.56 -47.25 -24.95
CA LEU A 280 -5.90 -47.78 -24.67
C LEU A 280 -6.36 -47.49 -23.24
N LEU A 281 -5.45 -47.43 -22.26
CA LEU A 281 -5.81 -47.54 -20.83
C LEU A 281 -5.65 -46.25 -20.03
N SER A 282 -4.58 -45.47 -20.25
CA SER A 282 -4.22 -44.33 -19.40
C SER A 282 -3.99 -43.04 -20.19
N LYS A 283 -4.63 -41.94 -19.78
CA LYS A 283 -4.46 -40.62 -20.37
C LYS A 283 -3.92 -39.67 -19.30
N SER A 284 -2.73 -39.10 -19.51
CA SER A 284 -2.03 -38.31 -18.49
C SER A 284 -1.69 -36.90 -18.97
N THR A 285 -1.79 -35.94 -18.05
CA THR A 285 -1.37 -34.55 -18.24
C THR A 285 -0.60 -34.09 -17.01
N SER A 286 0.37 -33.20 -17.18
CA SER A 286 1.07 -32.55 -16.08
C SER A 286 0.92 -31.05 -16.19
N ILE A 287 0.55 -30.41 -15.08
CA ILE A 287 0.52 -28.97 -14.92
C ILE A 287 1.72 -28.58 -14.09
N THR A 288 2.52 -27.64 -14.57
CA THR A 288 3.63 -27.04 -13.81
C THR A 288 3.32 -25.58 -13.52
N PHE A 289 3.66 -25.07 -12.34
CA PHE A 289 3.34 -23.69 -11.95
C PHE A 289 4.28 -23.16 -10.86
N LYS A 290 4.31 -21.84 -10.70
CA LYS A 290 5.02 -21.16 -9.62
C LYS A 290 4.03 -20.48 -8.68
N LEU A 291 4.31 -20.58 -7.39
CA LEU A 291 3.67 -19.79 -6.35
C LEU A 291 4.69 -18.82 -5.78
N PHE A 292 4.20 -17.76 -5.16
CA PHE A 292 4.99 -16.99 -4.23
C PHE A 292 4.90 -17.63 -2.84
N GLY A 293 5.57 -17.05 -1.86
CA GLY A 293 5.54 -17.57 -0.51
C GLY A 293 6.10 -16.57 0.47
N ARG A 294 6.54 -17.08 1.62
CA ARG A 294 6.93 -16.27 2.78
C ARG A 294 8.04 -15.28 2.46
N SER A 295 8.98 -15.66 1.58
CA SER A 295 10.10 -14.80 1.16
C SER A 295 9.65 -13.51 0.48
N LYS A 296 8.43 -13.52 -0.08
CA LYS A 296 7.78 -12.39 -0.75
C LYS A 296 6.55 -11.89 0.02
N GLY A 297 6.42 -12.24 1.29
CA GLY A 297 5.29 -11.79 2.14
C GLY A 297 3.96 -12.47 1.87
N HIS A 298 3.93 -13.54 1.07
CA HIS A 298 2.72 -14.30 0.74
C HIS A 298 2.63 -15.62 1.52
N ILE A 299 1.45 -16.24 1.50
CA ILE A 299 1.18 -17.52 2.19
C ILE A 299 0.77 -18.64 1.23
N ASP A 300 0.69 -18.35 -0.06
CA ASP A 300 0.17 -19.23 -1.10
C ASP A 300 0.92 -20.56 -1.23
N ALA A 301 2.25 -20.57 -1.05
CA ALA A 301 3.03 -21.81 -1.00
C ALA A 301 2.89 -22.61 0.31
N GLU A 302 2.40 -21.99 1.39
CA GLU A 302 2.34 -22.61 2.72
C GLU A 302 0.96 -23.20 3.01
N ILE A 303 -0.10 -22.53 2.56
CA ILE A 303 -1.47 -23.00 2.72
C ILE A 303 -1.83 -24.07 1.69
N GLY A 304 -2.63 -25.03 2.11
CA GLY A 304 -3.15 -26.11 1.27
C GLY A 304 -4.03 -25.61 0.14
N SER A 305 -4.45 -26.53 -0.71
CA SER A 305 -5.17 -26.20 -1.93
C SER A 305 -6.27 -27.19 -2.23
N ILE A 306 -7.16 -26.81 -3.14
CA ILE A 306 -8.24 -27.62 -3.64
C ILE A 306 -8.01 -27.74 -5.15
N PHE A 307 -7.84 -28.98 -5.62
CA PHE A 307 -7.81 -29.26 -7.04
C PHE A 307 -9.16 -29.76 -7.51
N LYS A 308 -9.78 -29.04 -8.44
CA LYS A 308 -11.10 -29.35 -9.02
C LYS A 308 -10.94 -29.77 -10.47
N ILE A 309 -11.64 -30.83 -10.85
CA ILE A 309 -11.74 -31.30 -12.22
C ILE A 309 -13.21 -31.38 -12.58
N SER A 310 -13.62 -30.74 -13.67
CA SER A 310 -14.91 -30.96 -14.31
C SER A 310 -14.75 -31.60 -15.68
N ILE A 311 -15.52 -32.66 -15.94
CA ILE A 311 -15.55 -33.36 -17.22
C ILE A 311 -16.93 -33.31 -17.87
N VAL A 312 -16.96 -33.49 -19.20
CA VAL A 312 -18.18 -33.85 -19.91
C VAL A 312 -18.64 -35.22 -19.40
N PRO A 313 -19.95 -35.41 -19.10
CA PRO A 313 -20.47 -36.67 -18.59
C PRO A 313 -20.02 -37.86 -19.43
N ILE A 314 -19.60 -38.90 -18.73
CA ILE A 314 -19.23 -40.19 -19.31
C ILE A 314 -20.19 -41.26 -18.79
N ASN A 315 -20.42 -42.30 -19.59
CA ASN A 315 -21.33 -43.40 -19.25
C ASN A 315 -20.60 -44.58 -18.58
N ARG A 316 -19.36 -44.40 -18.12
CA ARG A 316 -18.49 -45.43 -17.54
C ARG A 316 -17.73 -44.88 -16.35
N VAL A 317 -17.21 -45.79 -15.53
CA VAL A 317 -16.32 -45.44 -14.42
C VAL A 317 -14.93 -45.05 -14.95
N VAL A 318 -14.37 -43.95 -14.46
CA VAL A 318 -13.01 -43.50 -14.76
C VAL A 318 -12.26 -43.26 -13.46
N GLU A 319 -11.15 -43.96 -13.27
CA GLU A 319 -10.25 -43.70 -12.14
C GLU A 319 -9.40 -42.48 -12.47
N VAL A 320 -9.27 -41.58 -11.50
CA VAL A 320 -8.41 -40.41 -11.54
C VAL A 320 -7.34 -40.55 -10.46
N ARG A 321 -6.08 -40.50 -10.89
CA ARG A 321 -4.91 -40.48 -10.00
C ARG A 321 -4.23 -39.12 -10.06
N LEU A 322 -3.88 -38.59 -8.89
CA LEU A 322 -3.11 -37.37 -8.76
C LEU A 322 -1.75 -37.65 -8.12
N VAL A 323 -0.71 -37.12 -8.75
CA VAL A 323 0.66 -37.11 -8.23
C VAL A 323 1.13 -35.66 -8.15
N LEU A 324 1.54 -35.23 -6.96
CA LEU A 324 1.97 -33.87 -6.67
C LEU A 324 3.49 -33.83 -6.50
N THR A 325 4.13 -32.77 -6.99
CA THR A 325 5.52 -32.45 -6.66
C THR A 325 5.58 -30.98 -6.24
N GLY A 326 6.28 -30.70 -5.15
CA GLY A 326 6.38 -29.36 -4.57
C GLY A 326 7.59 -29.24 -3.66
N ARG A 327 7.36 -29.02 -2.36
CA ARG A 327 8.44 -28.86 -1.37
C ARG A 327 9.24 -30.15 -1.15
N SER A 328 8.52 -31.26 -1.00
CA SER A 328 9.10 -32.59 -0.78
C SER A 328 9.90 -33.04 -2.01
N PRO A 329 11.09 -33.64 -1.83
CA PRO A 329 11.85 -34.25 -2.92
C PRO A 329 11.17 -35.50 -3.48
N ARG A 330 10.24 -36.11 -2.74
CA ARG A 330 9.42 -37.23 -3.18
C ARG A 330 8.05 -36.74 -3.61
N SER A 331 7.57 -37.21 -4.75
CA SER A 331 6.20 -36.94 -5.19
C SER A 331 5.18 -37.58 -4.25
N ILE A 332 4.08 -36.88 -4.01
CA ILE A 332 2.98 -37.30 -3.14
C ILE A 332 1.87 -37.83 -4.04
N MET A 333 1.48 -39.09 -3.85
CA MET A 333 0.33 -39.67 -4.55
C MET A 333 -0.90 -39.52 -3.67
N LEU A 334 -1.91 -38.79 -4.15
CA LEU A 334 -3.18 -38.69 -3.46
C LEU A 334 -3.99 -39.98 -3.66
N LYS A 335 -4.93 -40.24 -2.76
CA LYS A 335 -5.88 -41.36 -2.89
C LYS A 335 -6.63 -41.25 -4.22
N SER A 336 -6.61 -42.32 -5.02
CA SER A 336 -7.39 -42.40 -6.26
C SER A 336 -8.87 -42.12 -5.99
N GLN A 337 -9.50 -41.41 -6.91
CA GLN A 337 -10.95 -41.21 -6.93
C GLN A 337 -11.54 -41.69 -8.25
N TYR A 338 -12.87 -41.82 -8.32
CA TYR A 338 -13.56 -42.36 -9.48
C TYR A 338 -14.68 -41.42 -9.89
N PHE A 339 -14.76 -41.12 -11.19
CA PHE A 339 -15.98 -40.57 -11.77
C PHE A 339 -16.93 -41.73 -12.02
N LEU A 340 -18.11 -41.69 -11.39
CA LEU A 340 -19.21 -42.61 -11.71
C LEU A 340 -19.97 -42.12 -12.96
N PRO A 341 -20.73 -43.01 -13.63
CA PRO A 341 -21.52 -42.61 -14.80
C PRO A 341 -22.44 -41.40 -14.50
N GLY A 342 -22.34 -40.36 -15.32
CA GLY A 342 -23.12 -39.13 -15.18
C GLY A 342 -22.52 -38.05 -14.27
N GLU A 343 -21.53 -38.39 -13.44
CA GLU A 343 -20.83 -37.40 -12.61
C GLU A 343 -19.99 -36.44 -13.47
N ARG A 344 -19.85 -35.21 -12.97
CA ARG A 344 -19.25 -34.11 -13.72
C ARG A 344 -18.12 -33.41 -13.02
N VAL A 345 -18.01 -33.52 -11.71
CA VAL A 345 -17.08 -32.75 -10.89
C VAL A 345 -16.43 -33.66 -9.87
N MET A 346 -15.12 -33.50 -9.69
CA MET A 346 -14.32 -34.19 -8.69
C MET A 346 -13.41 -33.17 -8.00
N ARG A 347 -13.13 -33.41 -6.72
CA ARG A 347 -12.34 -32.53 -5.86
C ARG A 347 -11.28 -33.32 -5.09
N PHE A 348 -10.07 -32.78 -5.05
CA PHE A 348 -8.97 -33.28 -4.22
C PHE A 348 -8.53 -32.18 -3.26
N ASP A 349 -8.52 -32.47 -1.97
CA ASP A 349 -7.92 -31.60 -0.97
C ASP A 349 -6.42 -31.91 -0.86
N ILE A 350 -5.61 -30.86 -0.95
CA ILE A 350 -4.15 -30.90 -0.94
C ILE A 350 -3.68 -30.29 0.39
N PRO A 351 -2.90 -31.02 1.21
CA PRO A 351 -2.48 -30.55 2.53
C PRO A 351 -1.66 -29.27 2.51
N ASP A 352 -1.64 -28.57 3.65
CA ASP A 352 -0.71 -27.47 3.91
C ASP A 352 0.74 -27.92 3.74
N PHE A 353 1.62 -26.96 3.43
CA PHE A 353 3.06 -27.17 3.23
C PHE A 353 3.42 -28.13 2.08
N THR A 354 2.48 -28.43 1.19
CA THR A 354 2.75 -29.26 -0.01
C THR A 354 3.60 -28.51 -1.03
N TRP A 355 3.29 -27.23 -1.26
CA TRP A 355 3.89 -26.44 -2.34
C TRP A 355 5.21 -25.79 -1.93
N SER A 356 5.96 -25.39 -2.95
CA SER A 356 7.24 -24.70 -2.82
C SER A 356 7.16 -23.32 -3.48
N GLU A 357 7.73 -22.32 -2.81
CA GLU A 357 8.00 -21.01 -3.42
C GLU A 357 9.30 -21.01 -4.25
N ASP A 358 10.28 -21.85 -3.90
CA ASP A 358 11.61 -21.90 -4.53
C ASP A 358 11.69 -22.84 -5.75
N LYS A 359 10.79 -23.81 -5.84
CA LYS A 359 10.81 -24.86 -6.86
C LYS A 359 9.59 -24.78 -7.75
N LEU A 360 9.73 -25.32 -8.97
CA LEU A 360 8.59 -25.50 -9.86
C LEU A 360 7.67 -26.59 -9.29
N ASN A 361 6.43 -26.23 -9.01
CA ASN A 361 5.41 -27.17 -8.53
C ASN A 361 4.81 -27.93 -9.71
N SER A 362 4.34 -29.15 -9.48
CA SER A 362 3.60 -29.90 -10.50
C SER A 362 2.44 -30.73 -9.96
N VAL A 363 1.39 -30.82 -10.77
CA VAL A 363 0.24 -31.72 -10.60
C VAL A 363 0.18 -32.60 -11.83
N THR A 364 0.41 -33.90 -11.66
CA THR A 364 0.21 -34.89 -12.72
C THR A 364 -1.10 -35.62 -12.49
N VAL A 365 -2.01 -35.48 -13.45
CA VAL A 365 -3.34 -36.11 -13.44
C VAL A 365 -3.32 -37.26 -14.44
N THR A 366 -3.73 -38.44 -14.00
CA THR A 366 -3.88 -39.62 -14.86
C THR A 366 -5.30 -40.16 -14.78
N PHE A 367 -5.93 -40.27 -15.94
CA PHE A 367 -7.24 -40.88 -16.11
C PHE A 367 -7.08 -42.30 -16.64
N ASN A 368 -7.48 -43.30 -15.85
CA ASN A 368 -7.49 -44.69 -16.27
C ASN A 368 -8.89 -45.11 -16.67
N SER A 369 -9.05 -45.54 -17.93
CA SER A 369 -10.29 -46.06 -18.48
C SER A 369 -10.01 -47.01 -19.62
N TYR A 370 -10.50 -48.24 -19.49
CA TYR A 370 -10.38 -49.29 -20.51
C TYR A 370 -11.24 -49.03 -21.77
N ALA A 371 -12.28 -48.20 -21.66
CA ALA A 371 -13.29 -48.04 -22.72
C ALA A 371 -13.51 -46.59 -23.19
N ALA A 372 -13.08 -45.57 -22.44
CA ALA A 372 -13.19 -44.18 -22.89
C ALA A 372 -12.03 -43.85 -23.85
N SER A 373 -12.36 -43.71 -25.15
CA SER A 373 -11.40 -43.31 -26.19
C SER A 373 -10.94 -41.86 -26.04
N SER A 374 -11.81 -41.01 -25.49
CA SER A 374 -11.46 -39.63 -25.12
C SER A 374 -12.17 -39.17 -23.83
N ILE A 375 -11.55 -38.21 -23.15
CA ILE A 375 -12.08 -37.53 -21.97
C ILE A 375 -12.01 -36.04 -22.26
N THR A 376 -13.16 -35.36 -22.26
CA THR A 376 -13.21 -33.90 -22.39
C THR A 376 -13.38 -33.29 -21.02
N ILE A 377 -12.35 -32.59 -20.59
CA ILE A 377 -12.27 -31.79 -19.38
C ILE A 377 -12.85 -30.41 -19.71
N ARG A 378 -13.96 -30.06 -19.06
CA ARG A 378 -14.54 -28.72 -19.13
C ARG A 378 -13.66 -27.72 -18.40
N GLU A 379 -13.19 -28.11 -17.22
CA GLU A 379 -12.41 -27.25 -16.34
C GLU A 379 -11.43 -28.08 -15.48
N MET A 380 -10.20 -27.60 -15.32
CA MET A 380 -9.25 -28.02 -14.30
C MET A 380 -8.75 -26.78 -13.57
N GLN A 381 -8.93 -26.74 -12.27
CA GLN A 381 -8.64 -25.56 -11.46
C GLN A 381 -7.87 -25.95 -10.20
N LEU A 382 -6.88 -25.15 -9.84
CA LEU A 382 -6.23 -25.19 -8.55
C LEU A 382 -6.50 -23.87 -7.82
N GLU A 383 -7.00 -23.96 -6.60
CA GLU A 383 -7.28 -22.82 -5.74
C GLU A 383 -6.76 -23.06 -4.33
N ARG A 384 -6.39 -22.00 -3.63
CA ARG A 384 -6.11 -21.99 -2.20
C ARG A 384 -7.32 -22.50 -1.43
N ARG A 385 -7.11 -23.38 -0.43
CA ARG A 385 -8.20 -23.80 0.45
C ARG A 385 -8.74 -22.62 1.25
N VAL A 386 -10.02 -22.64 1.56
CA VAL A 386 -10.63 -21.62 2.44
C VAL A 386 -10.05 -21.79 3.85
N MET A 387 -9.65 -20.69 4.47
CA MET A 387 -9.25 -20.67 5.88
C MET A 387 -10.50 -20.78 6.75
N LYS A 388 -10.43 -21.56 7.83
CA LYS A 388 -11.52 -21.56 8.81
C LYS A 388 -11.59 -20.18 9.50
N PRO A 389 -12.78 -19.78 9.97
CA PRO A 389 -12.93 -18.57 10.77
C PRO A 389 -12.01 -18.58 11.99
N GLU A 390 -11.63 -17.38 12.45
CA GLU A 390 -10.93 -17.23 13.72
C GLU A 390 -11.76 -17.75 14.89
N ILE A 391 -11.09 -18.28 15.90
CA ILE A 391 -11.69 -18.68 17.17
C ILE A 391 -11.18 -17.70 18.22
N THR A 392 -12.09 -17.11 18.98
CA THR A 392 -11.78 -16.16 20.05
C THR A 392 -12.14 -16.78 21.39
N GLU A 393 -11.25 -16.64 22.37
CA GLU A 393 -11.45 -17.03 23.75
C GLU A 393 -11.17 -15.83 24.65
N THR A 394 -12.16 -15.40 25.45
CA THR A 394 -11.96 -14.35 26.45
C THR A 394 -11.19 -14.92 27.63
N ILE A 395 -9.96 -14.43 27.82
CA ILE A 395 -9.02 -14.92 28.82
C ILE A 395 -8.97 -14.04 30.08
N PHE A 396 -9.53 -12.82 29.99
CA PHE A 396 -9.73 -11.95 31.13
C PHE A 396 -10.85 -10.95 30.84
N GLU A 397 -11.72 -10.71 31.82
CA GLU A 397 -12.78 -9.71 31.73
C GLU A 397 -12.95 -9.00 33.08
N SER A 398 -13.14 -7.69 33.01
CA SER A 398 -13.45 -6.80 34.13
C SER A 398 -14.28 -5.61 33.62
N GLY A 399 -14.81 -4.79 34.53
CA GLY A 399 -15.55 -3.58 34.14
C GLY A 399 -14.72 -2.51 33.40
N GLU A 400 -13.39 -2.65 33.34
CA GLU A 400 -12.51 -1.68 32.66
C GLU A 400 -11.90 -2.21 31.36
N LEU A 401 -11.95 -3.53 31.14
CA LEU A 401 -11.01 -4.24 30.28
C LEU A 401 -11.53 -5.63 29.92
N VAL A 402 -11.43 -5.99 28.64
CA VAL A 402 -11.56 -7.36 28.11
C VAL A 402 -10.27 -7.74 27.37
N ILE A 403 -9.74 -8.93 27.63
CA ILE A 403 -8.61 -9.51 26.89
C ILE A 403 -9.08 -10.80 26.24
N ASP A 404 -8.88 -10.89 24.93
CA ASP A 404 -9.16 -12.11 24.16
C ASP A 404 -7.86 -12.70 23.59
N ALA A 405 -7.71 -14.01 23.71
CA ALA A 405 -6.80 -14.79 22.88
C ALA A 405 -7.50 -15.18 21.58
N VAL A 406 -6.81 -15.01 20.44
CA VAL A 406 -7.35 -15.34 19.13
C VAL A 406 -6.50 -16.41 18.44
N TYR A 407 -7.18 -17.43 17.97
CA TYR A 407 -6.62 -18.58 17.27
C TYR A 407 -7.02 -18.53 15.80
N MET A 408 -6.06 -18.81 14.91
CA MET A 408 -6.27 -18.81 13.47
C MET A 408 -5.97 -20.19 12.89
N ASP A 409 -6.74 -20.58 11.87
CA ASP A 409 -6.54 -21.84 11.15
C ASP A 409 -5.18 -21.91 10.46
N PHE A 410 -4.72 -20.78 9.90
CA PHE A 410 -3.40 -20.65 9.33
C PHE A 410 -2.84 -19.25 9.60
N TRP A 411 -1.60 -19.19 10.07
CA TRP A 411 -0.86 -17.94 10.18
C TRP A 411 0.33 -17.99 9.23
N TRP A 412 0.73 -16.84 8.68
CA TRP A 412 1.91 -16.78 7.78
C TRP A 412 3.21 -17.23 8.48
N ARG A 413 3.20 -17.22 9.82
CA ARG A 413 4.17 -17.81 10.78
C ARG A 413 4.26 -19.34 10.83
N ALA A 414 3.22 -20.04 10.38
CA ALA A 414 3.03 -21.43 10.74
C ALA A 414 4.26 -22.30 10.37
N PRO A 415 4.64 -23.28 11.23
CA PRO A 415 3.92 -23.75 12.41
C PRO A 415 4.29 -23.01 13.72
N GLU A 416 5.01 -21.89 13.65
CA GLU A 416 5.32 -21.09 14.84
C GLU A 416 4.04 -20.60 15.52
N SER A 417 4.07 -20.51 16.86
CA SER A 417 2.95 -20.04 17.66
C SER A 417 3.43 -19.38 18.97
N MET A 418 2.58 -18.54 19.55
CA MET A 418 2.81 -17.85 20.81
C MET A 418 1.98 -18.52 21.92
N LYS A 419 2.53 -18.61 23.13
CA LYS A 419 1.76 -18.95 24.33
C LYS A 419 1.52 -17.70 25.19
N ILE A 420 0.36 -17.64 25.83
CA ILE A 420 0.00 -16.57 26.77
C ILE A 420 -0.18 -17.15 28.16
N ASN A 421 0.39 -16.48 29.16
CA ASN A 421 0.15 -16.79 30.56
C ASN A 421 -0.56 -15.61 31.24
N ILE A 422 -1.67 -15.86 31.95
CA ILE A 422 -2.36 -14.84 32.74
C ILE A 422 -1.88 -14.89 34.19
N LEU A 423 -1.28 -13.81 34.67
CA LEU A 423 -0.79 -13.64 36.03
C LEU A 423 -1.85 -12.97 36.94
N PRO A 424 -1.85 -13.26 38.25
CA PRO A 424 -1.05 -14.27 38.96
C PRO A 424 -1.64 -15.68 38.90
N LYS A 425 -2.78 -15.89 38.21
CA LYS A 425 -3.49 -17.17 38.17
C LYS A 425 -2.70 -18.31 37.52
N ALA A 426 -1.70 -17.97 36.70
CA ALA A 426 -0.86 -18.90 35.93
C ALA A 426 -1.67 -19.80 34.96
N GLU A 427 -2.78 -19.27 34.43
CA GLU A 427 -3.53 -19.91 33.34
C GLU A 427 -2.75 -19.77 32.03
N ILE A 428 -2.65 -20.86 31.26
CA ILE A 428 -1.82 -20.95 30.06
C ILE A 428 -2.69 -21.21 28.83
N TYR A 429 -2.53 -20.38 27.81
CA TYR A 429 -3.20 -20.47 26.52
C TYR A 429 -2.16 -20.71 25.42
N PRO A 430 -2.00 -21.94 24.92
CA PRO A 430 -1.01 -22.27 23.89
C PRO A 430 -1.55 -21.98 22.49
N ASN A 431 -0.65 -21.82 21.51
CA ASN A 431 -0.99 -21.68 20.08
C ASN A 431 -1.82 -20.43 19.71
N VAL A 432 -1.69 -19.37 20.49
CA VAL A 432 -2.36 -18.09 20.23
C VAL A 432 -1.68 -17.41 19.03
N ALA A 433 -2.49 -16.95 18.07
CA ALA A 433 -1.98 -16.20 16.92
C ALA A 433 -1.77 -14.72 17.26
N TYR A 434 -2.68 -14.15 18.02
CA TYR A 434 -2.59 -12.82 18.61
C TYR A 434 -3.52 -12.70 19.80
N PHE A 435 -3.29 -11.71 20.67
CA PHE A 435 -4.29 -11.28 21.63
C PHE A 435 -4.71 -9.85 21.37
N ARG A 436 -5.90 -9.50 21.85
CA ARG A 436 -6.42 -8.14 21.79
C ARG A 436 -6.91 -7.68 23.16
N VAL A 437 -6.80 -6.38 23.37
CA VAL A 437 -7.25 -5.69 24.55
C VAL A 437 -8.32 -4.69 24.13
N SER A 438 -9.46 -4.74 24.81
CA SER A 438 -10.61 -3.87 24.55
C SER A 438 -11.04 -3.16 25.83
N ARG A 439 -11.61 -1.96 25.69
CA ARG A 439 -12.12 -1.15 26.81
C ARG A 439 -13.56 -0.70 26.56
N PRO A 440 -14.35 -0.44 27.62
CA PRO A 440 -15.70 0.08 27.47
C PRO A 440 -15.72 1.41 26.72
N ILE A 441 -16.72 1.60 25.87
CA ILE A 441 -16.96 2.84 25.15
C ILE A 441 -17.82 3.76 26.05
N PRO A 442 -17.32 4.94 26.48
CA PRO A 442 -18.00 5.75 27.51
C PRO A 442 -19.41 6.26 27.16
N TRP A 443 -19.73 6.39 25.87
CA TRP A 443 -21.01 6.92 25.38
C TRP A 443 -21.97 5.84 24.83
N THR A 444 -21.67 4.56 25.03
CA THR A 444 -22.59 3.47 24.69
C THR A 444 -22.82 2.57 25.90
N THR A 445 -23.88 1.76 25.84
CA THR A 445 -24.18 0.76 26.86
C THR A 445 -23.53 -0.57 26.46
N ASP A 446 -22.78 -1.18 27.37
CA ASP A 446 -22.21 -2.53 27.23
C ASP A 446 -21.41 -2.80 25.94
N SER A 447 -20.81 -1.77 25.34
CA SER A 447 -19.95 -1.94 24.15
C SER A 447 -18.48 -1.73 24.50
N TYR A 448 -17.61 -2.48 23.84
CA TYR A 448 -16.18 -2.41 23.99
C TYR A 448 -15.52 -2.08 22.66
N ALA A 449 -14.51 -1.22 22.69
CA ALA A 449 -13.65 -0.93 21.57
C ALA A 449 -12.26 -1.54 21.79
N GLN A 450 -11.72 -2.15 20.74
CA GLN A 450 -10.36 -2.67 20.73
C GLN A 450 -9.37 -1.50 20.74
N ILE A 451 -8.39 -1.54 21.64
CA ILE A 451 -7.37 -0.49 21.79
C ILE A 451 -5.94 -0.99 21.54
N PHE A 452 -5.71 -2.30 21.65
CA PHE A 452 -4.39 -2.88 21.45
C PHE A 452 -4.49 -4.31 20.91
N VAL A 453 -3.60 -4.66 20.00
CA VAL A 453 -3.43 -6.01 19.45
C VAL A 453 -1.96 -6.30 19.32
N LEU A 454 -1.53 -7.49 19.76
CA LEU A 454 -0.17 -7.96 19.54
C LEU A 454 -0.22 -9.33 18.87
N TYR A 455 0.32 -9.38 17.66
CA TYR A 455 0.47 -10.60 16.88
C TYR A 455 1.74 -11.34 17.27
N GLN A 456 1.72 -12.66 17.11
CA GLN A 456 2.88 -13.53 17.39
C GLN A 456 4.13 -13.20 16.57
N ASP A 457 4.04 -12.37 15.52
CA ASP A 457 5.16 -11.89 14.71
C ASP A 457 5.70 -10.53 15.18
N GLY A 458 5.25 -10.05 16.35
CA GLY A 458 5.65 -8.78 16.93
C GLY A 458 4.92 -7.57 16.36
N ASN A 459 4.05 -7.74 15.36
CA ASN A 459 3.23 -6.64 14.84
C ASN A 459 2.26 -6.18 15.94
N ALA A 460 2.34 -4.92 16.31
CA ALA A 460 1.48 -4.29 17.29
C ALA A 460 0.57 -3.28 16.60
N ARG A 461 -0.73 -3.35 16.92
CA ARG A 461 -1.71 -2.37 16.47
C ARG A 461 -2.31 -1.67 17.68
N LEU A 462 -2.37 -0.35 17.62
CA LEU A 462 -2.86 0.50 18.71
C LEU A 462 -4.01 1.35 18.17
N LEU A 463 -5.07 1.52 18.97
CA LEU A 463 -6.16 2.44 18.69
C LEU A 463 -6.51 3.19 19.96
N GLN A 464 -6.76 4.49 19.82
CA GLN A 464 -7.58 5.24 20.75
C GLN A 464 -9.04 4.73 20.72
N LEU A 465 -9.84 5.13 21.70
CA LEU A 465 -11.27 4.87 21.65
C LEU A 465 -11.88 5.55 20.40
N PRO A 466 -12.91 4.95 19.77
CA PRO A 466 -13.60 5.59 18.66
C PRO A 466 -14.11 6.98 19.10
N PRO A 467 -14.32 7.96 18.22
CA PRO A 467 -15.00 9.20 18.63
C PRO A 467 -16.50 8.96 18.89
N PRO A 468 -17.18 9.86 19.62
CA PRO A 468 -18.63 9.77 19.83
C PRO A 468 -19.42 9.58 18.53
N GLY A 469 -20.38 8.66 18.55
CA GLY A 469 -21.17 8.29 17.39
C GLY A 469 -20.59 7.16 16.53
N LEU A 470 -19.37 6.70 16.82
CA LEU A 470 -18.77 5.52 16.18
C LEU A 470 -18.62 4.35 17.15
N ASP A 471 -18.79 3.15 16.62
CA ASP A 471 -18.67 1.86 17.30
C ASP A 471 -17.24 1.30 17.27
N TRP A 472 -16.54 1.44 16.13
CA TRP A 472 -15.13 1.07 15.99
C TRP A 472 -14.42 1.92 14.94
N ILE A 473 -13.09 1.84 14.91
CA ILE A 473 -12.24 2.50 13.92
C ILE A 473 -11.19 1.50 13.40
N PRO A 474 -10.78 1.60 12.12
CA PRO A 474 -9.84 0.66 11.54
C PRO A 474 -8.40 0.92 12.01
N PHE A 475 -7.53 -0.10 11.95
CA PHE A 475 -6.13 0.05 12.35
C PHE A 475 -5.22 0.67 11.31
N GLY A 476 -5.22 0.25 10.04
CA GLY A 476 -4.29 0.75 9.01
C GLY A 476 -2.80 0.70 9.35
N SER A 477 -2.30 1.69 10.11
CA SER A 477 -0.91 1.77 10.59
C SER A 477 -0.62 0.84 11.78
N SER A 478 0.58 0.27 11.79
CA SER A 478 1.06 -0.66 12.83
C SER A 478 2.56 -0.55 13.05
N VAL A 479 3.06 -1.09 14.16
CA VAL A 479 4.48 -1.09 14.49
C VAL A 479 4.90 -2.49 14.90
N ILE A 480 5.91 -3.05 14.26
CA ILE A 480 6.56 -4.25 14.81
C ILE A 480 7.44 -3.84 15.96
N ILE A 481 7.18 -4.39 17.14
CA ILE A 481 7.97 -4.19 18.34
C ILE A 481 8.91 -5.37 18.54
N GLY A 482 10.22 -5.11 18.56
CA GLY A 482 11.26 -6.12 18.69
C GLY A 482 12.24 -6.11 17.52
N SER A 483 13.31 -6.89 17.65
CA SER A 483 14.36 -7.00 16.63
C SER A 483 13.80 -7.59 15.33
N THR A 484 14.03 -6.91 14.20
CA THR A 484 13.58 -7.37 12.87
C THR A 484 14.73 -7.44 11.86
N ASP A 485 14.61 -8.28 10.83
CA ASP A 485 15.50 -8.21 9.67
C ASP A 485 15.05 -7.05 8.75
N PRO A 486 15.85 -5.97 8.60
CA PRO A 486 15.47 -4.83 7.76
C PRO A 486 15.36 -5.17 6.27
N LYS A 487 16.03 -6.24 5.82
CA LYS A 487 16.01 -6.70 4.42
C LYS A 487 14.82 -7.58 4.09
N SER A 488 14.13 -8.11 5.10
CA SER A 488 12.94 -8.92 4.87
C SER A 488 11.86 -8.11 4.15
N HIS A 489 11.18 -8.75 3.20
CA HIS A 489 10.01 -8.16 2.55
C HIS A 489 8.88 -7.94 3.56
N ARG A 490 8.62 -8.96 4.40
CA ARG A 490 7.71 -8.88 5.55
C ARG A 490 8.53 -9.02 6.84
N PRO A 491 9.00 -7.92 7.45
CA PRO A 491 9.73 -7.98 8.72
C PRO A 491 8.85 -8.59 9.81
N SER A 492 9.48 -9.21 10.81
CA SER A 492 8.80 -9.83 11.96
C SER A 492 9.77 -9.97 13.12
N ALA A 493 9.26 -9.83 14.34
CA ALA A 493 9.92 -10.14 15.60
C ALA A 493 9.13 -11.26 16.30
N PRO A 494 9.42 -12.54 16.00
CA PRO A 494 8.61 -13.67 16.47
C PRO A 494 8.59 -13.77 18.00
N ILE A 495 7.40 -13.86 18.57
CA ILE A 495 7.15 -13.96 20.00
C ILE A 495 6.89 -15.42 20.35
N SER A 496 7.62 -15.94 21.33
CA SER A 496 7.40 -17.29 21.85
C SER A 496 6.39 -17.27 22.99
N GLU A 497 6.38 -16.22 23.80
CA GLU A 497 5.60 -16.18 25.03
C GLU A 497 5.27 -14.75 25.49
N VAL A 498 4.10 -14.60 26.10
CA VAL A 498 3.64 -13.37 26.74
C VAL A 498 3.09 -13.68 28.14
N ASP A 499 3.64 -13.05 29.16
CA ASP A 499 3.00 -13.01 30.49
C ASP A 499 2.18 -11.73 30.61
N ILE A 500 0.90 -11.85 30.96
CA ILE A 500 -0.03 -10.73 31.10
C ILE A 500 -0.38 -10.56 32.58
N ASP A 501 -0.09 -9.39 33.13
CA ASP A 501 -0.70 -8.91 34.38
C ASP A 501 -1.84 -7.94 34.02
N PRO A 502 -3.09 -8.41 34.02
CA PRO A 502 -4.23 -7.60 33.58
C PRO A 502 -4.56 -6.47 34.57
N TYR A 503 -4.13 -6.57 35.83
CA TYR A 503 -4.44 -5.57 36.86
C TYR A 503 -3.52 -4.35 36.79
N SER A 504 -2.28 -4.53 36.30
CA SER A 504 -1.32 -3.43 36.13
C SER A 504 -1.10 -3.02 34.67
N PHE A 505 -1.84 -3.62 33.74
CA PHE A 505 -1.72 -3.43 32.28
C PHE A 505 -0.29 -3.64 31.78
N LYS A 506 0.37 -4.68 32.30
CA LYS A 506 1.75 -5.02 31.95
C LYS A 506 1.81 -6.34 31.19
N PHE A 507 2.67 -6.36 30.17
CA PHE A 507 2.94 -7.56 29.39
C PHE A 507 4.46 -7.79 29.34
N ASN A 508 4.93 -8.95 29.81
CA ASN A 508 6.32 -9.36 29.60
C ASN A 508 6.40 -10.21 28.35
N ILE A 509 7.10 -9.71 27.33
CA ILE A 509 7.23 -10.36 26.02
C ILE A 509 8.56 -11.08 25.96
N ARG A 510 8.53 -12.35 25.54
CA ARG A 510 9.71 -13.16 25.22
C ARG A 510 9.70 -13.51 23.74
N TYR A 511 10.80 -13.21 23.06
CA TYR A 511 10.97 -13.46 21.63
C TYR A 511 11.65 -14.81 21.39
N VAL A 512 11.44 -15.39 20.21
CA VAL A 512 12.05 -16.66 19.80
C VAL A 512 13.57 -16.59 19.74
N ASP A 513 14.13 -15.41 19.42
CA ASP A 513 15.58 -15.19 19.36
C ASP A 513 16.26 -15.01 20.73
N GLY A 514 15.49 -15.09 21.83
CA GLY A 514 15.96 -14.90 23.19
C GLY A 514 15.90 -13.45 23.69
N SER A 515 15.47 -12.51 22.86
CA SER A 515 15.19 -11.13 23.28
C SER A 515 13.98 -11.07 24.23
N SER A 516 13.84 -9.97 24.98
CA SER A 516 12.66 -9.73 25.84
C SER A 516 12.38 -8.24 26.03
N ALA A 517 11.13 -7.90 26.34
CA ALA A 517 10.70 -6.54 26.64
C ALA A 517 9.51 -6.51 27.62
N ASP A 518 9.41 -5.45 28.41
CA ASP A 518 8.23 -5.15 29.22
C ASP A 518 7.40 -4.06 28.55
N PHE A 519 6.13 -4.34 28.34
CA PHE A 519 5.16 -3.40 27.82
C PHE A 519 4.25 -2.92 28.94
N LYS A 520 3.98 -1.62 28.98
CA LYS A 520 2.94 -1.04 29.83
C LYS A 520 1.96 -0.28 28.97
N LEU A 521 0.69 -0.69 29.00
CA LEU A 521 -0.38 -0.06 28.23
C LEU A 521 -1.08 1.01 29.06
N SER A 522 -1.37 2.14 28.43
CA SER A 522 -2.19 3.22 28.96
C SER A 522 -3.12 3.70 27.85
N SER A 523 -4.37 3.99 28.17
CA SER A 523 -5.35 4.42 27.19
C SER A 523 -6.23 5.51 27.78
N THR A 524 -6.51 6.53 26.98
CA THR A 524 -7.46 7.60 27.25
C THR A 524 -8.52 7.61 26.14
N ILE A 525 -9.39 8.62 26.13
CA ILE A 525 -10.34 8.82 25.04
C ILE A 525 -9.60 9.24 23.75
N GLU A 526 -8.52 10.01 23.88
CA GLU A 526 -7.85 10.67 22.76
C GLU A 526 -6.68 9.85 22.21
N GLU A 527 -6.04 9.07 23.06
CA GLU A 527 -4.82 8.33 22.70
C GLU A 527 -4.70 6.98 23.42
N THR A 528 -3.97 6.06 22.80
CA THR A 528 -3.49 4.84 23.45
C THR A 528 -1.97 4.79 23.34
N GLU A 529 -1.29 4.68 24.47
CA GLU A 529 0.16 4.61 24.58
C GLU A 529 0.61 3.24 25.09
N ILE A 530 1.67 2.71 24.48
CA ILE A 530 2.46 1.61 25.04
C ILE A 530 3.87 2.11 25.36
N VAL A 531 4.30 1.92 26.59
CA VAL A 531 5.68 2.17 27.02
C VAL A 531 6.42 0.84 27.00
N VAL A 532 7.52 0.79 26.26
CA VAL A 532 8.37 -0.39 26.12
C VAL A 532 9.66 -0.16 26.90
N SER A 533 10.00 -1.06 27.82
CA SER A 533 11.11 -0.94 28.76
C SER A 533 11.75 -2.30 29.07
N ASN A 534 12.78 -2.32 29.93
CA ASN A 534 13.50 -3.53 30.33
C ASN A 534 13.95 -4.40 29.13
N LEU A 535 14.37 -3.71 28.08
CA LEU A 535 14.74 -4.29 26.80
C LEU A 535 16.00 -5.16 26.93
N LYS A 536 15.93 -6.38 26.40
CA LYS A 536 17.08 -7.26 26.16
C LYS A 536 17.03 -7.70 24.72
N PHE A 537 18.10 -7.44 23.97
CA PHE A 537 18.20 -7.84 22.58
C PHE A 537 19.30 -8.88 22.42
N ALA A 538 18.99 -9.94 21.68
CA ALA A 538 19.99 -10.92 21.26
C ALA A 538 20.84 -10.42 20.08
N GLN A 539 20.34 -9.42 19.34
CA GLN A 539 20.94 -8.91 18.11
C GLN A 539 21.51 -7.50 18.29
N ASP A 540 22.42 -7.12 17.39
CA ASP A 540 23.00 -5.78 17.37
C ASP A 540 22.00 -4.75 16.83
N MET A 541 21.59 -3.84 17.72
CA MET A 541 20.60 -2.79 17.46
C MET A 541 21.12 -1.62 16.64
N SER A 542 22.39 -1.62 16.26
CA SER A 542 22.92 -0.71 15.25
C SER A 542 22.54 -1.13 13.81
N ILE A 543 22.19 -2.40 13.62
CA ILE A 543 21.84 -2.99 12.32
C ILE A 543 20.40 -3.49 12.30
N HIS A 544 19.93 -4.05 13.43
CA HIS A 544 18.58 -4.57 13.55
C HIS A 544 17.67 -3.53 14.24
N PRO A 545 16.53 -3.16 13.64
CA PRO A 545 15.62 -2.19 14.22
C PRO A 545 14.99 -2.70 15.51
N PHE A 546 14.84 -1.83 16.51
CA PHE A 546 14.06 -2.16 17.73
C PHE A 546 12.55 -2.01 17.49
N ALA A 547 12.21 -1.19 16.50
CA ALA A 547 10.85 -0.99 16.03
C ALA A 547 10.86 -0.77 14.51
N THR A 548 9.80 -1.24 13.84
CA THR A 548 9.60 -0.99 12.41
C THR A 548 8.15 -0.59 12.17
N LEU A 549 7.91 0.63 11.69
CA LEU A 549 6.58 1.03 11.24
C LEU A 549 6.19 0.23 10.00
N ARG A 550 4.95 -0.25 9.97
CA ARG A 550 4.29 -0.82 8.80
C ARG A 550 2.96 -0.11 8.56
N SER A 551 2.75 0.34 7.34
CA SER A 551 1.53 1.02 6.93
C SER A 551 1.36 0.88 5.41
N MET A 552 0.36 1.50 4.82
CA MET A 552 0.08 1.44 3.40
C MET A 552 0.07 2.84 2.76
N TYR A 553 0.56 2.92 1.52
CA TYR A 553 0.39 4.08 0.64
C TYR A 553 0.29 3.62 -0.82
N VAL A 554 -0.80 3.98 -1.52
CA VAL A 554 -0.94 3.83 -2.98
C VAL A 554 -0.72 5.18 -3.66
N GLU A 555 -1.44 6.20 -3.22
CA GLU A 555 -1.39 7.57 -3.72
C GLU A 555 -1.92 8.55 -2.66
N GLU A 556 -1.83 9.86 -2.92
CA GLU A 556 -2.39 10.88 -2.02
C GLU A 556 -3.90 10.69 -1.84
N GLY A 557 -4.33 10.57 -0.58
CA GLY A 557 -5.71 10.26 -0.21
C GLY A 557 -6.11 8.78 -0.36
N ASN A 558 -5.18 7.90 -0.69
CA ASN A 558 -5.35 6.45 -0.62
C ASN A 558 -4.13 5.85 0.10
N SER A 559 -4.03 6.15 1.39
CA SER A 559 -2.93 5.78 2.26
C SER A 559 -3.37 5.74 3.71
N ASP A 560 -2.66 4.96 4.51
CA ASP A 560 -2.80 4.92 5.97
C ASP A 560 -1.68 5.72 6.67
N CYS A 561 -0.63 6.07 5.92
CA CYS A 561 0.43 6.99 6.31
C CYS A 561 0.99 7.64 5.04
N ASP A 562 1.12 8.96 4.99
CA ASP A 562 1.75 9.69 3.86
C ASP A 562 2.94 10.55 4.29
N SER A 563 3.07 10.83 5.59
CA SER A 563 4.02 11.79 6.12
C SER A 563 4.73 11.28 7.36
N LEU A 564 5.97 11.72 7.51
CA LEU A 564 6.84 11.50 8.65
C LEU A 564 7.33 12.86 9.14
N MET A 565 7.14 13.17 10.41
CA MET A 565 7.74 14.34 11.07
C MET A 565 8.73 13.89 12.14
N ILE A 566 9.86 14.58 12.21
CA ILE A 566 10.95 14.26 13.15
C ILE A 566 11.10 15.40 14.13
N ASP A 567 11.12 15.09 15.42
CA ASP A 567 11.31 16.06 16.51
C ASP A 567 10.35 17.27 16.46
N GLY A 568 9.17 17.11 15.86
CA GLY A 568 8.19 18.19 15.72
C GLY A 568 8.56 19.27 14.70
N GLU A 569 9.60 19.06 13.89
CA GLU A 569 10.13 20.04 12.95
C GLU A 569 9.72 19.72 11.50
N LYS A 570 10.65 19.12 10.75
CA LYS A 570 10.51 18.90 9.32
C LYS A 570 9.70 17.65 9.03
N SER A 571 8.68 17.80 8.18
CA SER A 571 7.97 16.69 7.58
C SER A 571 8.63 16.23 6.28
N TYR A 572 8.58 14.92 6.05
CA TYR A 572 9.03 14.22 4.86
C TYR A 572 7.86 13.39 4.34
N HIS A 573 7.69 13.36 3.01
CA HIS A 573 6.72 12.44 2.43
C HIS A 573 7.25 11.00 2.54
N ILE A 574 6.37 10.05 2.85
CA ILE A 574 6.73 8.66 3.16
C ILE A 574 7.26 7.87 1.97
N MET A 575 7.05 8.37 0.75
CA MET A 575 7.61 7.79 -0.50
C MET A 575 8.76 8.59 -1.10
N ASP A 576 9.22 9.67 -0.45
CA ASP A 576 10.43 10.36 -0.89
C ASP A 576 11.68 9.55 -0.53
N ASP A 577 12.70 9.63 -1.39
CA ASP A 577 14.03 9.08 -1.13
C ASP A 577 14.83 10.06 -0.25
N TRP A 578 14.55 10.03 1.05
CA TRP A 578 15.34 10.76 2.03
C TRP A 578 16.43 9.87 2.63
N HIS A 579 17.63 10.44 2.77
CA HIS A 579 18.72 9.81 3.50
C HIS A 579 18.35 9.58 4.97
N PRO A 580 18.95 8.58 5.63
CA PRO A 580 18.66 8.27 7.03
C PRO A 580 18.65 9.50 7.93
N LYS A 581 17.67 9.55 8.84
CA LYS A 581 17.42 10.71 9.70
C LYS A 581 17.54 10.34 11.16
N ASN A 582 18.08 11.27 11.94
CA ASN A 582 18.21 11.14 13.38
C ASN A 582 17.10 11.93 14.06
N GLY A 583 16.52 11.37 15.12
CA GLY A 583 15.51 12.04 15.93
C GLY A 583 15.28 11.35 17.28
N ARG A 584 14.56 12.04 18.17
CA ARG A 584 14.04 11.49 19.43
C ARG A 584 12.58 11.14 19.31
N SER A 585 11.83 11.86 18.48
CA SER A 585 10.44 11.55 18.18
C SER A 585 10.20 11.42 16.67
N PHE A 586 9.37 10.45 16.29
CA PHE A 586 8.99 10.16 14.91
C PHE A 586 7.48 10.04 14.84
N MET A 587 6.84 11.04 14.23
CA MET A 587 5.39 11.09 14.04
C MET A 587 5.05 10.66 12.63
N PHE A 588 4.34 9.56 12.51
CA PHE A 588 3.83 9.01 11.26
C PHE A 588 2.36 9.35 11.14
N TYR A 589 2.00 10.11 10.12
CA TYR A 589 0.68 10.71 10.03
C TYR A 589 0.21 10.85 8.58
N ARG A 590 -1.06 11.24 8.41
CA ARG A 590 -1.61 11.62 7.11
C ARG A 590 -1.92 13.10 7.04
N ARG A 591 -1.69 13.67 5.86
CA ARG A 591 -2.15 15.02 5.50
C ARG A 591 -3.54 14.98 4.90
N CYS A 592 -3.84 13.95 4.11
CA CYS A 592 -5.08 13.85 3.34
C CYS A 592 -6.04 12.84 3.98
N GLU A 593 -7.35 13.06 3.81
CA GLU A 593 -8.35 12.05 4.15
C GLU A 593 -8.10 10.75 3.36
N SER A 594 -8.07 9.61 4.05
CA SER A 594 -7.90 8.31 3.39
C SER A 594 -9.21 7.75 2.83
N LYS A 595 -9.15 7.31 1.57
CA LYS A 595 -10.19 6.52 0.89
C LYS A 595 -10.19 5.04 1.25
N HIS A 596 -9.16 4.56 1.94
CA HIS A 596 -9.08 3.17 2.41
C HIS A 596 -9.57 3.08 3.85
N LEU A 597 -8.73 3.46 4.82
CA LEU A 597 -9.05 3.42 6.25
C LEU A 597 -9.07 4.84 6.83
N THR A 598 -10.23 5.48 6.73
CA THR A 598 -10.41 6.92 7.00
C THR A 598 -10.02 7.33 8.42
N LEU A 599 -10.16 6.45 9.41
CA LEU A 599 -9.83 6.76 10.81
C LEU A 599 -8.75 5.82 11.38
N SER A 600 -7.90 5.23 10.52
CA SER A 600 -6.63 4.63 10.95
C SER A 600 -5.87 5.63 11.84
N PRO A 601 -5.07 5.21 12.84
CA PRO A 601 -4.40 6.11 13.77
C PRO A 601 -3.13 6.69 13.15
N ASP A 602 -2.80 7.90 13.57
CA ASP A 602 -1.44 8.40 13.46
C ASP A 602 -0.60 7.83 14.60
N ILE A 603 0.69 7.54 14.35
CA ILE A 603 1.57 6.86 15.29
C ILE A 603 2.77 7.74 15.63
N LEU A 604 2.94 8.05 16.91
CA LEU A 604 4.11 8.72 17.46
C LEU A 604 5.03 7.71 18.16
N LEU A 605 6.26 7.56 17.69
CA LEU A 605 7.32 6.89 18.46
C LEU A 605 8.16 7.94 19.18
N THR A 606 8.38 7.78 20.48
CA THR A 606 9.28 8.65 21.26
C THR A 606 10.32 7.85 22.03
N VAL A 607 11.60 8.14 21.80
CA VAL A 607 12.73 7.62 22.60
C VAL A 607 12.73 8.32 23.95
N ARG A 608 12.53 7.55 25.03
CA ARG A 608 12.47 8.08 26.40
C ARG A 608 13.81 7.96 27.12
N ARG A 609 14.55 6.87 26.91
CA ARG A 609 15.84 6.62 27.55
C ARG A 609 16.75 5.75 26.69
N SER A 610 18.03 6.11 26.63
CA SER A 610 19.11 5.32 26.03
C SER A 610 20.38 5.45 26.86
N GLN A 611 21.27 4.46 26.77
CA GLN A 611 22.60 4.52 27.38
C GLN A 611 23.46 5.56 26.65
N ALA A 612 24.23 6.33 27.42
CA ALA A 612 25.27 7.17 26.87
C ALA A 612 26.40 6.30 26.31
N GLY A 613 26.45 6.15 24.98
CA GLY A 613 27.58 5.58 24.25
C GLY A 613 28.02 6.50 23.11
N SER A 614 29.23 6.32 22.58
CA SER A 614 29.61 6.97 21.33
C SER A 614 28.70 6.44 20.20
N VAL A 615 28.03 7.32 19.47
CA VAL A 615 27.47 6.97 18.15
C VAL A 615 28.68 6.60 17.30
N ALA A 616 28.96 5.31 17.16
CA ALA A 616 30.01 4.89 16.25
C ALA A 616 29.58 5.32 14.84
N ASN A 617 30.48 5.99 14.11
CA ASN A 617 30.27 6.62 12.81
C ASN A 617 29.99 5.61 11.66
N TRP A 618 29.26 4.52 11.92
CA TRP A 618 28.95 3.45 10.98
C TRP A 618 28.12 3.90 9.78
N TRP A 619 27.43 5.04 9.84
CA TRP A 619 26.72 5.58 8.66
C TRP A 619 27.69 5.91 7.50
N GLN A 620 28.96 6.24 7.80
CA GLN A 620 29.99 6.40 6.78
C GLN A 620 30.32 5.07 6.09
N LEU A 621 30.27 3.95 6.81
CA LEU A 621 30.44 2.60 6.26
C LEU A 621 29.21 2.14 5.48
N TYR A 622 27.99 2.47 5.93
CA TYR A 622 26.75 2.19 5.19
C TYR A 622 26.69 2.92 3.84
N LEU A 623 27.10 4.20 3.80
CA LEU A 623 27.22 4.96 2.54
C LEU A 623 28.34 4.43 1.64
N ALA A 624 29.46 3.96 2.20
CA ALA A 624 30.51 3.32 1.44
C ALA A 624 30.03 1.99 0.81
N TRP A 625 29.25 1.19 1.55
CA TRP A 625 28.68 -0.08 1.09
C TRP A 625 27.66 0.11 -0.05
N ARG A 626 26.81 1.14 0.01
CA ARG A 626 25.86 1.42 -1.08
C ARG A 626 26.54 1.93 -2.36
N ARG A 627 27.72 2.54 -2.26
CA ARG A 627 28.51 3.03 -3.41
C ARG A 627 29.31 1.92 -4.09
N SER A 628 29.67 0.84 -3.39
CA SER A 628 30.62 -0.16 -3.91
C SER A 628 29.99 -1.33 -4.66
N GLY A 629 28.68 -1.56 -4.57
CA GLY A 629 27.97 -2.50 -5.45
C GLY A 629 28.56 -3.91 -5.56
N GLU A 630 29.31 -4.42 -4.58
CA GLU A 630 29.74 -5.82 -4.40
C GLU A 630 30.55 -5.97 -3.09
N PRO A 631 30.61 -7.16 -2.47
CA PRO A 631 31.35 -7.38 -1.23
C PRO A 631 32.80 -7.76 -1.53
N SER A 632 33.75 -6.87 -1.26
CA SER A 632 35.15 -7.28 -1.06
C SER A 632 35.40 -7.46 0.44
N PHE A 633 35.34 -8.72 0.89
CA PHE A 633 35.97 -9.10 2.14
C PHE A 633 37.49 -9.08 1.94
N ALA A 634 38.15 -8.02 2.42
CA ALA A 634 39.59 -8.02 2.58
C ALA A 634 40.01 -7.21 3.81
N ASN A 635 40.60 -7.94 4.76
CA ASN A 635 41.53 -7.47 5.80
C ASN A 635 40.99 -6.62 6.96
N PHE A 636 40.39 -7.30 7.94
CA PHE A 636 40.61 -6.90 9.34
C PHE A 636 41.85 -7.61 9.89
N LYS A 637 42.98 -6.90 9.89
CA LYS A 637 44.11 -7.21 10.77
C LYS A 637 43.66 -6.92 12.20
N ARG A 638 43.61 -7.96 13.03
CA ARG A 638 43.65 -7.85 14.49
C ARG A 638 44.95 -7.22 14.92
N TYR A 639 44.90 -6.26 15.84
CA TYR A 639 45.97 -5.93 16.79
C TYR A 639 45.38 -5.11 17.96
N PRO A 640 45.97 -5.24 19.15
CA PRO A 640 45.74 -6.23 20.20
C PRO A 640 44.51 -5.93 21.06
#